data_AF-A0A0A1WMF7-F1
#
_entry.id   AF-A0A0A1WMF7-F1
#
_cell.length_a   1.000
_cell.length_b   1.000
_cell.length_c   1.000
_cell.angle_alpha   90.00
_cell.angle_beta   90.00
_cell.angle_gamma   90.00
#
_symmetry.space_group_name_H-M   'P 1'
#
loop_
_entity.id
_entity.type
_entity.pdbx_description
1 polymer ?
#
loop_
_entity_poly.entity_id
_entity_poly.type
_entity_poly.pdbx_seq_one_letter_code
_entity_poly.pdbx_strand_id
1 'polypeptide(L)'
;MKLLKPSWVHHDDKPIFSVDVHQECLKFATGGQGLDSGRVVIWNLLPVLSEKIEQDESVPKMLCQLDNHLACVNCVRWSPNGQMLASGSDDKLVMIWKMSKGPSGVFGSGGLQKNAESWKCAATLRAHSGDVLDLAWSPNERWLASCSIDNTIIIWDVQAFPNMVTTLRGHSGLVKGVAWDPLGKFLASQSDDRSVKMWKTSDWSCSSTITEPFKGCGGTTHILRLSWSPDGLYLVSAHAMNGGGPTARIIEREGWKCDKDFVGHRKAVTCVRFHDTVLTRQASNADRKLQYCCMAMGSRDRSLSVWMTALNRPLVVIHDLFSDSILDLSWGPAKCILMACSGDGTVACLQFSESELGTPVSDEEKNSLFQKTYGKSVTLENGSTGAADILIENPELLKDALEKPKAPTLPTAKPTINNPIISQPTVPIATSNGLNNSPAPTLYVSGSEDPTSNFNALRKQTETRTADGKRRITPVFVALNQDVCESKSEHETPSQSAKSWNSNNSLSTPALEASTEVNPSEIGAFAKPMITEAQEICLDARLIKTTLSAAKLQPLKAENNSVKTFPLIVTTKPAANSNTGTAAVTTNPLLTGVKPYQASTTGPKLVINLNTKCEFQKTALDHRVHVHNGYLNAGSGLLAKVTGYNIVRPTQIEKLWEILVGSPIVNLNFCHKYAMLCSLDGTLRLVDMETGKAKLPVISLSTAAVQCAFCPSGRLVGVVTDCGTLRIWHIEERRIFLAVTCHEIGGKLGTVVQFVITEDGVPMILFSNGNAYSYSEQLQSWLVLSTKDPIIRHGLQTTIPKDFQKNYFSYPLISTQAATNTFAAKSTSVDMNINDWQSSAKISFIENQIMLSEAINSSHELIFWYNMYAYQLALSGTEQRLRLLLDDLLGPSPLNATQEHKILCVPKHQLLANVLDVLKTHIKWQRLFMEYNELFQFCTKAKSVDTNMETDAVTAIPEIDAEMELCASKPVEHSAPI
;
A
#
# COMPACT_ATOMS: atom_id res chain seq x y z
N MET A 1 13.31 4.27 40.67
CA MET A 1 13.09 3.66 39.35
C MET A 1 12.83 2.17 39.55
N LYS A 2 11.82 1.62 38.87
CA LYS A 2 11.56 0.18 38.79
C LYS A 2 11.75 -0.28 37.34
N LEU A 3 12.24 -1.50 37.17
CA LEU A 3 12.28 -2.20 35.89
C LEU A 3 11.28 -3.36 35.94
N LEU A 4 10.37 -3.41 34.97
CA LEU A 4 9.31 -4.40 34.87
C LEU A 4 9.37 -5.02 33.47
N LYS A 5 9.43 -6.36 33.36
CA LYS A 5 9.56 -7.07 32.08
C LYS A 5 8.44 -8.12 31.94
N PRO A 6 7.28 -7.76 31.37
CA PRO A 6 6.11 -8.63 31.32
C PRO A 6 6.33 -9.80 30.34
N SER A 7 6.29 -11.03 30.85
CA SER A 7 6.55 -12.24 30.06
C SER A 7 5.47 -12.58 29.02
N TRP A 8 4.25 -12.11 29.24
CA TRP A 8 3.09 -12.32 28.34
C TRP A 8 3.00 -11.31 27.19
N VAL A 9 3.95 -10.36 27.08
CA VAL A 9 4.03 -9.42 25.96
C VAL A 9 5.07 -9.92 24.97
N HIS A 10 4.62 -10.76 24.04
CA HIS A 10 5.43 -11.36 22.98
C HIS A 10 4.63 -11.46 21.66
N HIS A 11 5.31 -11.63 20.54
CA HIS A 11 4.70 -11.94 19.23
C HIS A 11 5.09 -13.37 18.83
N ASP A 12 4.60 -14.39 19.56
CA ASP A 12 4.90 -15.81 19.29
C ASP A 12 6.41 -16.13 19.09
N ASP A 13 7.25 -15.61 20.00
CA ASP A 13 8.72 -15.66 19.98
C ASP A 13 9.38 -15.05 18.73
N LYS A 14 8.69 -14.13 18.04
CA LYS A 14 9.21 -13.34 16.91
C LYS A 14 9.60 -11.91 17.33
N PRO A 15 10.48 -11.23 16.56
CA PRO A 15 10.90 -9.85 16.84
C PRO A 15 9.78 -8.81 16.95
N ILE A 16 9.89 -7.92 17.93
CA ILE A 16 9.07 -6.69 18.05
C ILE A 16 9.94 -5.50 17.63
N PHE A 17 9.69 -4.98 16.42
CA PHE A 17 10.45 -3.88 15.83
C PHE A 17 10.06 -2.50 16.35
N SER A 18 8.86 -2.36 16.92
CA SER A 18 8.36 -1.07 17.40
C SER A 18 7.40 -1.19 18.58
N VAL A 19 7.43 -0.19 19.47
CA VAL A 19 6.53 -0.04 20.62
C VAL A 19 6.13 1.42 20.75
N ASP A 20 4.87 1.69 21.11
CA ASP A 20 4.40 3.06 21.33
C ASP A 20 3.31 3.17 22.40
N VAL A 21 3.49 4.08 23.36
CA VAL A 21 2.58 4.27 24.50
C VAL A 21 1.41 5.17 24.11
N HIS A 22 0.19 4.80 24.49
CA HIS A 22 -0.98 5.65 24.26
C HIS A 22 -0.97 6.85 25.22
N GLN A 23 -1.42 8.01 24.75
CA GLN A 23 -1.33 9.30 25.45
C GLN A 23 -1.86 9.26 26.90
N GLU A 24 -3.00 8.59 27.13
CA GLU A 24 -3.62 8.42 28.46
C GLU A 24 -2.79 7.55 29.42
N CYS A 25 -1.75 6.88 28.93
CA CYS A 25 -0.92 5.92 29.65
C CYS A 25 -1.77 4.79 30.28
N LEU A 26 -2.75 4.27 29.54
CA LEU A 26 -3.60 3.13 29.89
C LEU A 26 -3.34 1.89 29.02
N LYS A 27 -2.80 2.09 27.82
CA LYS A 27 -2.50 1.03 26.84
C LYS A 27 -1.26 1.39 26.02
N PHE A 28 -0.71 0.41 25.31
CA PHE A 28 0.41 0.59 24.38
C PHE A 28 0.25 -0.32 23.16
N ALA A 29 0.83 0.08 22.04
CA ALA A 29 0.89 -0.69 20.81
C ALA A 29 2.27 -1.34 20.64
N THR A 30 2.32 -2.47 19.96
CA THR A 30 3.54 -3.14 19.51
C THR A 30 3.40 -3.55 18.04
N GLY A 31 4.45 -3.35 17.25
CA GLY A 31 4.56 -3.78 15.87
C GLY A 31 5.69 -4.79 15.72
N GLY A 32 5.42 -5.91 15.05
CA GLY A 32 6.36 -7.01 14.92
C GLY A 32 6.05 -7.94 13.75
N GLN A 33 6.73 -9.09 13.75
CA GLN A 33 6.45 -10.22 12.89
C GLN A 33 5.53 -11.20 13.64
N GLY A 34 4.43 -11.66 13.03
CA GLY A 34 3.63 -12.76 13.55
C GLY A 34 4.14 -14.12 13.05
N LEU A 35 3.32 -15.17 13.14
CA LEU A 35 3.64 -16.48 12.56
C LEU A 35 3.84 -16.39 11.03
N ASP A 36 2.78 -15.97 10.31
CA ASP A 36 2.75 -15.93 8.83
C ASP A 36 2.54 -14.52 8.25
N SER A 37 2.32 -13.51 9.10
CA SER A 37 1.89 -12.15 8.69
C SER A 37 2.52 -11.06 9.57
N GLY A 38 2.29 -9.79 9.23
CA GLY A 38 2.65 -8.64 10.08
C GLY A 38 1.66 -8.45 11.20
N ARG A 39 2.15 -8.44 12.45
CA ARG A 39 1.30 -8.33 13.64
C ARG A 39 1.40 -6.94 14.28
N VAL A 40 0.25 -6.35 14.55
CA VAL A 40 0.09 -5.26 15.52
C VAL A 40 -0.73 -5.77 16.70
N VAL A 41 -0.26 -5.52 17.93
CA VAL A 41 -1.03 -5.82 19.16
C VAL A 41 -1.12 -4.58 20.03
N ILE A 42 -2.34 -4.29 20.48
CA ILE A 42 -2.66 -3.27 21.48
C ILE A 42 -2.85 -3.99 22.82
N TRP A 43 -2.02 -3.64 23.80
CA TRP A 43 -1.94 -4.25 25.11
C TRP A 43 -2.40 -3.30 26.21
N ASN A 44 -2.92 -3.86 27.30
CA ASN A 44 -3.26 -3.12 28.50
C ASN A 44 -2.00 -2.81 29.32
N LEU A 45 -1.80 -1.55 29.69
CA LEU A 45 -0.63 -1.12 30.44
C LEU A 45 -0.79 -1.30 31.95
N LEU A 46 -2.03 -1.39 32.46
CA LEU A 46 -2.30 -1.48 33.90
C LEU A 46 -1.76 -2.77 34.55
N PRO A 47 -1.89 -3.96 33.93
CA PRO A 47 -1.19 -5.18 34.39
C PRO A 47 0.34 -5.00 34.45
N VAL A 48 0.96 -4.39 33.44
CA VAL A 48 2.43 -4.19 33.38
C VAL A 48 2.94 -3.32 34.54
N LEU A 49 2.12 -2.39 35.04
CA LEU A 49 2.48 -1.47 36.12
C LEU A 49 2.10 -1.98 37.52
N SER A 50 1.34 -3.07 37.64
CA SER A 50 0.81 -3.56 38.91
C SER A 50 0.55 -5.07 38.88
N GLU A 51 1.43 -5.82 39.56
CA GLU A 51 1.30 -7.27 39.80
C GLU A 51 -0.09 -7.67 40.34
N LYS A 52 -0.71 -6.82 41.19
CA LYS A 52 -2.07 -7.06 41.70
C LYS A 52 -3.16 -7.05 40.63
N ILE A 53 -2.94 -6.30 39.54
CA ILE A 53 -3.82 -6.24 38.36
C ILE A 53 -3.42 -7.31 37.35
N GLU A 54 -2.16 -7.72 37.32
CA GLU A 54 -1.67 -8.83 36.50
C GLU A 54 -2.21 -10.20 36.94
N GLN A 55 -2.50 -10.38 38.23
CA GLN A 55 -3.16 -11.58 38.78
C GLN A 55 -4.70 -11.52 38.73
N ASP A 56 -5.29 -10.43 38.23
CA ASP A 56 -6.75 -10.28 38.11
C ASP A 56 -7.23 -10.77 36.74
N GLU A 57 -7.82 -11.98 36.70
CA GLU A 57 -8.35 -12.59 35.47
C GLU A 57 -9.49 -11.78 34.82
N SER A 58 -10.13 -10.84 35.55
CA SER A 58 -11.15 -9.96 34.97
C SER A 58 -10.57 -8.86 34.09
N VAL A 59 -9.27 -8.56 34.20
CA VAL A 59 -8.60 -7.48 33.48
C VAL A 59 -7.88 -8.02 32.23
N PRO A 60 -8.36 -7.70 31.01
CA PRO A 60 -7.75 -8.21 29.78
C PRO A 60 -6.34 -7.64 29.61
N LYS A 61 -5.34 -8.53 29.48
CA LYS A 61 -3.93 -8.19 29.24
C LYS A 61 -3.67 -7.75 27.80
N MET A 62 -4.26 -8.48 26.84
CA MET A 62 -4.35 -8.07 25.43
C MET A 62 -5.70 -7.39 25.19
N LEU A 63 -5.68 -6.22 24.54
CA LEU A 63 -6.91 -5.47 24.20
C LEU A 63 -7.37 -5.76 22.77
N CYS A 64 -6.45 -5.77 21.81
CA CYS A 64 -6.77 -6.04 20.40
C CYS A 64 -5.55 -6.58 19.65
N GLN A 65 -5.73 -7.62 18.82
CA GLN A 65 -4.74 -8.10 17.85
C GLN A 65 -5.21 -7.81 16.43
N LEU A 66 -4.28 -7.37 15.58
CA LEU A 66 -4.51 -6.79 14.25
C LEU A 66 -3.44 -7.33 13.27
N ASP A 67 -3.73 -8.43 12.59
CA ASP A 67 -2.81 -9.15 11.70
C ASP A 67 -3.03 -8.85 10.19
N ASN A 68 -3.57 -7.68 9.82
CA ASN A 68 -3.89 -7.37 8.41
C ASN A 68 -2.68 -7.06 7.52
N HIS A 69 -1.50 -6.79 8.09
CA HIS A 69 -0.28 -6.56 7.32
C HIS A 69 0.27 -7.88 6.78
N LEU A 70 0.77 -7.88 5.53
CA LEU A 70 1.20 -9.11 4.86
C LEU A 70 2.67 -9.49 5.11
N ALA A 71 3.43 -8.64 5.80
CA ALA A 71 4.82 -8.86 6.21
C ALA A 71 5.11 -8.04 7.49
N CYS A 72 6.28 -8.21 8.12
CA CYS A 72 6.59 -7.61 9.43
C CYS A 72 6.29 -6.11 9.53
N VAL A 73 5.84 -5.69 10.72
CA VAL A 73 5.49 -4.29 11.01
C VAL A 73 6.68 -3.61 11.70
N ASN A 74 7.36 -2.74 10.98
CA ASN A 74 8.59 -2.07 11.40
C ASN A 74 8.35 -0.86 12.31
N CYS A 75 7.17 -0.26 12.26
CA CYS A 75 6.83 0.93 13.06
C CYS A 75 5.34 0.95 13.44
N VAL A 76 5.03 1.31 14.69
CA VAL A 76 3.70 1.68 15.16
C VAL A 76 3.77 3.03 15.87
N ARG A 77 2.80 3.93 15.62
CA ARG A 77 2.71 5.26 16.27
C ARG A 77 1.29 5.71 16.54
N TRP A 78 0.99 6.10 17.77
CA TRP A 78 -0.24 6.79 18.14
C TRP A 78 -0.26 8.22 17.61
N SER A 79 -1.43 8.71 17.21
CA SER A 79 -1.64 10.14 16.99
C SER A 79 -1.53 10.92 18.30
N PRO A 80 -1.11 12.20 18.28
CA PRO A 80 -1.09 13.08 19.46
C PRO A 80 -2.42 13.15 20.24
N ASN A 81 -3.57 12.94 19.58
CA ASN A 81 -4.90 12.85 20.21
C ASN A 81 -5.30 11.45 20.70
N GLY A 82 -4.48 10.41 20.47
CA GLY A 82 -4.75 9.01 20.84
C GLY A 82 -5.88 8.30 20.08
N GLN A 83 -6.62 8.98 19.18
CA GLN A 83 -7.75 8.41 18.45
C GLN A 83 -7.35 7.47 17.31
N MET A 84 -6.09 7.55 16.87
CA MET A 84 -5.58 6.86 15.68
C MET A 84 -4.25 6.17 15.98
N LEU A 85 -4.07 4.98 15.43
CA LEU A 85 -2.78 4.28 15.38
C LEU A 85 -2.35 4.19 13.92
N ALA A 86 -1.10 4.50 13.61
CA ALA A 86 -0.50 4.22 12.30
C ALA A 86 0.49 3.06 12.43
N SER A 87 0.52 2.15 11.45
CA SER A 87 1.50 1.06 11.36
C SER A 87 2.10 0.98 9.95
N GLY A 88 3.41 0.72 9.87
CA GLY A 88 4.18 0.64 8.62
C GLY A 88 4.98 -0.66 8.53
N SER A 89 5.02 -1.26 7.33
CA SER A 89 5.44 -2.65 7.13
C SER A 89 6.25 -2.86 5.83
N ASP A 90 6.95 -4.00 5.78
CA ASP A 90 7.56 -4.59 4.58
C ASP A 90 6.54 -4.87 3.45
N ASP A 91 5.25 -4.95 3.76
CA ASP A 91 4.19 -5.02 2.73
C ASP A 91 3.97 -3.71 1.96
N LYS A 92 4.75 -2.66 2.30
CA LYS A 92 4.83 -1.33 1.66
C LYS A 92 3.60 -0.46 1.93
N LEU A 93 2.72 -0.91 2.81
CA LEU A 93 1.53 -0.20 3.22
C LEU A 93 1.80 0.59 4.50
N VAL A 94 1.10 1.71 4.65
CA VAL A 94 0.81 2.27 5.97
C VAL A 94 -0.66 2.00 6.26
N MET A 95 -0.98 1.32 7.37
CA MET A 95 -2.35 1.15 7.83
C MET A 95 -2.66 2.14 8.93
N ILE A 96 -3.85 2.73 8.86
CA ILE A 96 -4.36 3.73 9.80
C ILE A 96 -5.58 3.13 10.50
N TRP A 97 -5.46 2.88 11.80
CA TRP A 97 -6.46 2.23 12.62
C TRP A 97 -7.24 3.24 13.45
N LYS A 98 -8.55 3.03 13.57
CA LYS A 98 -9.42 3.75 14.51
C LYS A 98 -10.22 2.77 15.36
N MET A 99 -10.52 3.16 16.60
CA MET A 99 -11.41 2.39 17.48
C MET A 99 -12.84 2.42 16.90
N SER A 100 -13.53 1.28 16.89
CA SER A 100 -14.86 1.12 16.28
C SER A 100 -15.85 0.60 17.31
N LYS A 101 -16.94 1.33 17.56
CA LYS A 101 -18.03 0.86 18.42
C LYS A 101 -18.80 -0.25 17.70
N GLY A 102 -18.57 -1.51 18.09
CA GLY A 102 -19.21 -2.70 17.53
C GLY A 102 -18.47 -3.98 17.94
N PRO A 103 -19.06 -5.17 17.73
CA PRO A 103 -18.47 -6.44 18.15
C PRO A 103 -17.11 -6.66 17.50
N SER A 104 -16.12 -7.04 18.31
CA SER A 104 -14.74 -7.31 17.86
C SER A 104 -14.66 -8.65 17.13
N GLY A 105 -14.62 -8.61 15.80
CA GLY A 105 -14.45 -9.80 14.97
C GLY A 105 -13.62 -9.49 13.72
N VAL A 106 -12.47 -10.17 13.58
CA VAL A 106 -11.66 -10.13 12.36
C VAL A 106 -12.20 -11.19 11.39
N PHE A 107 -12.60 -10.78 10.20
CA PHE A 107 -13.11 -11.71 9.18
C PHE A 107 -11.97 -12.63 8.70
N GLY A 108 -12.15 -13.95 8.85
CA GLY A 108 -11.17 -14.97 8.47
C GLY A 108 -10.34 -15.54 9.64
N SER A 109 -10.22 -14.83 10.76
CA SER A 109 -9.61 -15.38 11.98
C SER A 109 -10.59 -16.34 12.66
N GLY A 110 -10.23 -17.62 12.77
CA GLY A 110 -11.14 -18.69 13.21
C GLY A 110 -11.51 -18.66 14.69
N GLY A 111 -12.44 -17.77 15.07
CA GLY A 111 -13.32 -17.87 16.26
C GLY A 111 -12.71 -17.88 17.68
N LEU A 112 -11.38 -17.95 17.81
CA LEU A 112 -10.72 -18.37 19.05
C LEU A 112 -10.39 -17.24 20.05
N GLN A 113 -10.43 -15.96 19.66
CA GLN A 113 -10.18 -14.83 20.57
C GLN A 113 -11.18 -13.69 20.36
N LYS A 114 -11.75 -13.22 21.47
CA LYS A 114 -12.69 -12.10 21.56
C LYS A 114 -11.94 -10.86 22.07
N ASN A 115 -11.44 -10.03 21.17
CA ASN A 115 -10.69 -8.82 21.53
C ASN A 115 -11.54 -7.88 22.40
N ALA A 116 -10.99 -7.43 23.53
CA ALA A 116 -11.67 -6.56 24.48
C ALA A 116 -11.95 -5.15 23.91
N GLU A 117 -11.07 -4.66 23.03
CA GLU A 117 -11.31 -3.47 22.20
C GLU A 117 -11.49 -3.85 20.73
N SER A 118 -12.34 -3.11 20.03
CA SER A 118 -12.58 -3.26 18.59
C SER A 118 -11.88 -2.13 17.84
N TRP A 119 -10.90 -2.49 17.01
CA TRP A 119 -10.14 -1.57 16.16
C TRP A 119 -10.28 -2.00 14.69
N LYS A 120 -10.35 -1.04 13.78
CA LYS A 120 -10.50 -1.28 12.34
C LYS A 120 -9.56 -0.39 11.54
N CYS A 121 -9.02 -0.94 10.45
CA CYS A 121 -8.27 -0.17 9.46
C CYS A 121 -9.23 0.82 8.76
N ALA A 122 -9.11 2.10 9.11
CA ALA A 122 -9.89 3.20 8.56
C ALA A 122 -9.33 3.71 7.22
N ALA A 123 -8.02 3.58 6.99
CA ALA A 123 -7.39 3.86 5.70
C ALA A 123 -6.14 2.99 5.49
N THR A 124 -5.86 2.61 4.25
CA THR A 124 -4.60 1.97 3.84
C THR A 124 -3.90 2.85 2.81
N LEU A 125 -2.75 3.39 3.17
CA LEU A 125 -1.99 4.34 2.37
C LEU A 125 -1.01 3.57 1.48
N ARG A 126 -1.16 3.71 0.15
CA ARG A 126 -0.50 2.87 -0.86
C ARG A 126 0.28 3.69 -1.89
N ALA A 127 1.44 4.22 -1.49
CA ALA A 127 2.30 5.00 -2.39
C ALA A 127 3.80 4.71 -2.27
N HIS A 128 4.28 4.09 -1.18
CA HIS A 128 5.66 3.61 -1.12
C HIS A 128 5.84 2.39 -2.04
N SER A 129 7.04 2.30 -2.63
CA SER A 129 7.44 1.26 -3.58
C SER A 129 8.40 0.23 -2.95
N GLY A 130 8.81 0.48 -1.71
CA GLY A 130 9.53 -0.44 -0.83
C GLY A 130 8.98 -0.38 0.59
N ASP A 131 9.56 -1.23 1.44
CA ASP A 131 9.29 -1.44 2.86
C ASP A 131 9.22 -0.10 3.61
N VAL A 132 8.21 0.10 4.46
CA VAL A 132 8.06 1.30 5.29
C VAL A 132 8.74 1.06 6.63
N LEU A 133 9.73 1.88 6.97
CA LEU A 133 10.59 1.67 8.14
C LEU A 133 10.22 2.55 9.33
N ASP A 134 9.83 3.81 9.13
CA ASP A 134 9.42 4.71 10.21
C ASP A 134 8.20 5.56 9.86
N LEU A 135 7.53 6.01 10.92
CA LEU A 135 6.34 6.85 10.91
C LEU A 135 6.51 7.94 11.96
N ALA A 136 6.03 9.15 11.66
CA ALA A 136 5.91 10.22 12.64
C ALA A 136 4.70 11.11 12.33
N TRP A 137 3.87 11.38 13.33
CA TRP A 137 2.76 12.35 13.25
C TRP A 137 3.27 13.77 13.47
N SER A 138 2.72 14.76 12.76
CA SER A 138 3.03 16.17 13.03
C SER A 138 2.38 16.63 14.35
N PRO A 139 3.01 17.55 15.13
CA PRO A 139 2.48 17.98 16.43
C PRO A 139 1.09 18.64 16.37
N ASN A 140 0.71 19.15 15.19
CA ASN A 140 -0.59 19.77 14.91
C ASN A 140 -1.59 18.81 14.23
N GLU A 141 -1.29 17.52 14.17
CA GLU A 141 -2.11 16.46 13.55
C GLU A 141 -2.55 16.67 12.10
N ARG A 142 -1.97 17.65 11.39
CA ARG A 142 -2.29 17.92 9.99
C ARG A 142 -1.69 16.87 9.04
N TRP A 143 -0.53 16.33 9.42
CA TRP A 143 0.29 15.48 8.54
C TRP A 143 0.80 14.22 9.24
N LEU A 144 0.89 13.14 8.48
CA LEU A 144 1.65 11.95 8.82
C LEU A 144 2.83 11.86 7.85
N ALA A 145 4.05 11.68 8.36
CA ALA A 145 5.23 11.36 7.57
C ALA A 145 5.50 9.85 7.63
N SER A 146 5.74 9.22 6.49
CA SER A 146 6.25 7.85 6.38
C SER A 146 7.55 7.82 5.58
N CYS A 147 8.49 6.95 5.92
CA CYS A 147 9.73 6.80 5.16
C CYS A 147 10.07 5.34 4.84
N SER A 148 10.81 5.13 3.75
CA SER A 148 10.98 3.82 3.13
C SER A 148 12.39 3.56 2.61
N ILE A 149 12.69 2.28 2.40
CA ILE A 149 13.84 1.81 1.63
C ILE A 149 13.82 2.26 0.15
N ASP A 150 12.73 2.83 -0.36
CA ASP A 150 12.66 3.39 -1.72
C ASP A 150 13.31 4.79 -1.87
N ASN A 151 14.09 5.20 -0.86
CA ASN A 151 14.78 6.49 -0.74
C ASN A 151 13.85 7.71 -0.64
N THR A 152 12.54 7.51 -0.41
CA THR A 152 11.57 8.60 -0.27
C THR A 152 10.99 8.74 1.14
N ILE A 153 10.46 9.94 1.40
CA ILE A 153 9.55 10.21 2.51
C ILE A 153 8.24 10.70 1.90
N ILE A 154 7.11 10.20 2.35
CA ILE A 154 5.78 10.62 1.89
C ILE A 154 5.07 11.37 3.01
N ILE A 155 4.46 12.49 2.66
CA ILE A 155 3.64 13.31 3.55
C ILE A 155 2.18 13.09 3.19
N TRP A 156 1.39 12.63 4.15
CA TRP A 156 -0.03 12.33 4.00
C TRP A 156 -0.89 13.39 4.68
N ASP A 157 -2.06 13.68 4.13
CA ASP A 157 -3.06 14.54 4.76
C ASP A 157 -3.91 13.71 5.72
N VAL A 158 -3.90 14.07 7.02
CA VAL A 158 -4.60 13.33 8.08
C VAL A 158 -6.11 13.55 8.03
N GLN A 159 -6.56 14.72 7.59
CA GLN A 159 -7.97 15.07 7.46
C GLN A 159 -8.58 14.46 6.19
N ALA A 160 -7.75 14.17 5.19
CA ALA A 160 -8.17 13.67 3.88
C ALA A 160 -7.51 12.34 3.48
N PHE A 161 -7.16 11.46 4.44
CA PHE A 161 -6.63 10.13 4.14
C PHE A 161 -7.51 9.38 3.11
N PRO A 162 -6.93 8.72 2.08
CA PRO A 162 -5.52 8.41 1.89
C PRO A 162 -4.74 9.43 1.03
N ASN A 163 -5.14 10.70 0.97
CA ASN A 163 -4.49 11.70 0.13
C ASN A 163 -3.02 11.95 0.52
N MET A 164 -2.16 12.02 -0.49
CA MET A 164 -0.76 12.41 -0.37
C MET A 164 -0.60 13.91 -0.65
N VAL A 165 0.07 14.62 0.26
CA VAL A 165 0.44 16.04 0.09
C VAL A 165 1.67 16.16 -0.82
N THR A 166 2.70 15.34 -0.59
CA THR A 166 3.93 15.35 -1.40
C THR A 166 4.76 14.07 -1.21
N THR A 167 5.71 13.84 -2.11
CA THR A 167 6.81 12.87 -1.94
C THR A 167 8.14 13.62 -1.90
N LEU A 168 8.80 13.61 -0.75
CA LEU A 168 10.14 14.19 -0.59
C LEU A 168 11.17 13.24 -1.22
N ARG A 169 11.96 13.77 -2.16
CA ARG A 169 13.00 13.05 -2.89
C ARG A 169 14.31 13.82 -2.78
N GLY A 170 15.42 13.13 -2.50
CA GLY A 170 16.72 13.78 -2.33
C GLY A 170 17.69 13.07 -1.37
N HIS A 171 17.26 12.00 -0.69
CA HIS A 171 18.16 10.97 -0.18
C HIS A 171 18.61 10.04 -1.33
N SER A 172 19.83 9.51 -1.23
CA SER A 172 20.39 8.56 -2.21
C SER A 172 20.50 7.12 -1.69
N GLY A 173 20.02 6.87 -0.47
CA GLY A 173 19.94 5.56 0.17
C GLY A 173 18.71 5.45 1.08
N LEU A 174 18.53 4.26 1.64
CA LEU A 174 17.32 3.85 2.38
C LEU A 174 17.02 4.84 3.50
N VAL A 175 15.78 5.33 3.63
CA VAL A 175 15.41 6.25 4.71
C VAL A 175 14.85 5.44 5.88
N LYS A 176 15.50 5.56 7.05
CA LYS A 176 15.33 4.67 8.21
C LYS A 176 14.78 5.33 9.47
N GLY A 177 14.51 6.63 9.40
CA GLY A 177 13.90 7.38 10.48
C GLY A 177 13.35 8.73 10.02
N VAL A 178 12.26 9.17 10.65
CA VAL A 178 11.70 10.52 10.52
C VAL A 178 11.31 11.10 11.89
N ALA A 179 11.45 12.42 12.06
CA ALA A 179 11.01 13.13 13.25
C ALA A 179 10.59 14.57 12.93
N TRP A 180 9.40 14.97 13.37
CA TRP A 180 8.92 16.34 13.26
C TRP A 180 9.52 17.24 14.33
N ASP A 181 9.85 18.47 13.94
CA ASP A 181 10.09 19.60 14.82
C ASP A 181 8.83 19.86 15.68
N PRO A 182 8.92 20.02 17.02
CA PRO A 182 7.76 20.36 17.86
C PRO A 182 7.09 21.68 17.46
N LEU A 183 7.83 22.61 16.82
CA LEU A 183 7.26 23.85 16.27
C LEU A 183 6.66 23.68 14.86
N GLY A 184 6.73 22.48 14.28
CA GLY A 184 6.18 22.17 12.96
C GLY A 184 6.83 22.88 11.77
N LYS A 185 7.99 23.54 11.94
CA LYS A 185 8.71 24.28 10.87
C LYS A 185 9.56 23.36 9.99
N PHE A 186 10.03 22.25 10.55
CA PHE A 186 10.86 21.26 9.86
C PHE A 186 10.40 19.81 10.07
N LEU A 187 10.65 18.98 9.06
CA LEU A 187 10.73 17.52 9.20
C LEU A 187 12.21 17.12 9.08
N ALA A 188 12.69 16.28 10.00
CA ALA A 188 14.01 15.67 9.93
C ALA A 188 13.90 14.23 9.42
N SER A 189 14.84 13.81 8.57
CA SER A 189 14.95 12.41 8.10
C SER A 189 16.40 11.92 8.13
N GLN A 190 16.59 10.62 8.40
CA GLN A 190 17.91 9.98 8.44
C GLN A 190 18.00 8.78 7.50
N SER A 191 19.13 8.62 6.81
CA SER A 191 19.31 7.65 5.73
C SER A 191 20.68 6.95 5.74
N ASP A 192 20.71 5.78 5.09
CA ASP A 192 21.92 5.02 4.75
C ASP A 192 22.90 5.77 3.83
N ASP A 193 22.47 6.86 3.19
CA ASP A 193 23.38 7.76 2.47
C ASP A 193 24.35 8.53 3.37
N ARG A 194 24.32 8.27 4.69
CA ARG A 194 25.12 8.94 5.73
C ARG A 194 24.83 10.45 5.75
N SER A 195 23.54 10.79 5.66
CA SER A 195 23.05 12.13 5.92
C SER A 195 21.79 12.18 6.78
N VAL A 196 21.66 13.30 7.49
CA VAL A 196 20.38 13.79 8.01
C VAL A 196 19.95 14.97 7.15
N LYS A 197 18.68 14.99 6.72
CA LYS A 197 18.10 16.07 5.92
C LYS A 197 17.00 16.80 6.67
N MET A 198 16.99 18.12 6.53
CA MET A 198 16.04 19.02 7.17
C MET A 198 15.15 19.62 6.08
N TRP A 199 13.89 19.19 6.05
CA TRP A 199 12.89 19.61 5.07
C TRP A 199 12.00 20.68 5.70
N LYS A 200 11.76 21.80 5.02
CA LYS A 200 10.79 22.81 5.47
C LYS A 200 9.38 22.30 5.25
N THR A 201 8.46 22.61 6.15
CA THR A 201 7.03 22.25 6.03
C THR A 201 6.22 23.25 5.19
N SER A 202 6.78 24.42 4.89
CA SER A 202 6.13 25.48 4.11
C SER A 202 6.07 25.21 2.61
N ASP A 203 7.13 24.61 2.06
CA ASP A 203 7.38 24.42 0.62
C ASP A 203 7.92 23.01 0.30
N TRP A 204 8.09 22.17 1.32
CA TRP A 204 8.67 20.83 1.24
C TRP A 204 10.11 20.77 0.67
N SER A 205 10.83 21.90 0.67
CA SER A 205 12.21 21.96 0.18
C SER A 205 13.22 21.44 1.20
N CYS A 206 14.28 20.79 0.71
CA CYS A 206 15.42 20.38 1.52
C CYS A 206 16.25 21.62 1.92
N SER A 207 16.04 22.12 3.13
CA SER A 207 16.72 23.31 3.65
C SER A 207 18.19 23.08 3.96
N SER A 208 18.58 21.86 4.35
CA SER A 208 19.95 21.50 4.74
C SER A 208 20.19 20.00 4.70
N THR A 209 21.42 19.58 4.42
CA THR A 209 21.87 18.19 4.44
C THR A 209 23.14 18.08 5.28
N ILE A 210 23.09 17.35 6.38
CA ILE A 210 24.15 17.20 7.39
C ILE A 210 24.85 15.87 7.15
N THR A 211 26.15 15.88 6.84
CA THR A 211 26.95 14.67 6.53
C THR A 211 28.16 14.46 7.41
N GLU A 212 28.77 15.54 7.94
CA GLU A 212 30.03 15.48 8.72
C GLU A 212 30.04 14.42 9.84
N PRO A 213 28.99 14.26 10.67
CA PRO A 213 28.98 13.28 11.77
C PRO A 213 28.97 11.82 11.31
N PHE A 214 28.57 11.59 10.06
CA PHE A 214 28.20 10.27 9.54
C PHE A 214 29.21 9.74 8.52
N LYS A 215 30.14 10.57 8.02
CA LYS A 215 31.19 10.16 7.05
C LYS A 215 31.99 8.95 7.53
N GLY A 216 32.30 8.91 8.83
CA GLY A 216 33.04 7.82 9.48
C GLY A 216 32.20 6.61 9.90
N CYS A 217 30.87 6.62 9.68
CA CYS A 217 30.03 5.46 9.94
C CYS A 217 30.36 4.32 8.94
N GLY A 218 30.46 3.10 9.49
CA GLY A 218 30.42 1.87 8.70
C GLY A 218 28.99 1.55 8.23
N GLY A 219 28.72 0.27 7.97
CA GLY A 219 27.36 -0.19 7.67
C GLY A 219 26.37 0.16 8.79
N THR A 220 25.24 0.74 8.41
CA THR A 220 24.21 1.26 9.31
C THR A 220 23.37 0.16 9.96
N THR A 221 22.61 0.53 10.99
CA THR A 221 21.58 -0.33 11.62
C THR A 221 20.35 -0.48 10.72
N HIS A 222 19.50 -1.47 11.02
CA HIS A 222 18.23 -1.69 10.29
C HIS A 222 17.26 -0.51 10.45
N ILE A 223 17.24 0.12 11.64
CA ILE A 223 16.45 1.31 11.99
C ILE A 223 17.40 2.43 12.43
N LEU A 224 17.00 3.70 12.21
CA LEU A 224 17.70 4.91 12.68
C LEU A 224 16.69 5.92 13.28
N ARG A 225 16.07 5.62 14.43
CA ARG A 225 15.11 6.56 15.06
C ARG A 225 15.85 7.79 15.61
N LEU A 226 15.72 8.90 14.91
CA LEU A 226 16.05 10.24 15.42
C LEU A 226 14.87 10.85 16.18
N SER A 227 15.15 11.83 17.06
CA SER A 227 14.12 12.56 17.82
C SER A 227 14.53 14.00 18.07
N TRP A 228 13.59 14.93 17.89
CA TRP A 228 13.71 16.30 18.38
C TRP A 228 13.53 16.35 19.90
N SER A 229 14.13 17.35 20.55
CA SER A 229 13.83 17.72 21.93
C SER A 229 12.50 18.49 22.01
N PRO A 230 11.73 18.36 23.10
CA PRO A 230 10.42 19.02 23.25
C PRO A 230 10.52 20.55 23.38
N ASP A 231 11.72 21.10 23.62
CA ASP A 231 12.00 22.53 23.57
C ASP A 231 12.25 23.07 22.14
N GLY A 232 12.41 22.19 21.13
CA GLY A 232 12.69 22.54 19.74
C GLY A 232 14.13 22.96 19.43
N LEU A 233 15.02 23.01 20.43
CA LEU A 233 16.40 23.50 20.29
C LEU A 233 17.37 22.49 19.66
N TYR A 234 17.10 21.19 19.83
CA TYR A 234 18.01 20.12 19.44
C TYR A 234 17.29 19.01 18.67
N LEU A 235 17.97 18.46 17.68
CA LEU A 235 17.68 17.17 17.08
C LEU A 235 18.78 16.19 17.50
N VAL A 236 18.42 14.99 17.93
CA VAL A 236 19.41 13.92 18.20
C VAL A 236 19.20 12.78 17.22
N SER A 237 20.29 12.45 16.52
CA SER A 237 20.33 11.39 15.51
C SER A 237 20.74 10.04 16.10
N ALA A 238 20.20 8.96 15.54
CA ALA A 238 20.73 7.62 15.76
C ALA A 238 22.09 7.47 15.05
N HIS A 239 22.92 6.53 15.52
CA HIS A 239 24.24 6.17 15.00
C HIS A 239 25.03 7.25 14.20
N ALA A 240 25.81 8.06 14.94
CA ALA A 240 26.97 8.79 14.42
C ALA A 240 28.29 8.09 14.85
N MET A 241 29.43 8.66 14.47
CA MET A 241 30.76 8.23 14.92
C MET A 241 31.61 9.43 15.38
N ASN A 242 32.29 9.29 16.52
CA ASN A 242 33.26 10.29 17.01
C ASN A 242 34.44 9.58 17.68
N GLY A 243 35.66 10.02 17.39
CA GLY A 243 36.89 9.44 17.95
C GLY A 243 37.11 7.94 17.68
N GLY A 244 36.39 7.35 16.71
CA GLY A 244 36.38 5.91 16.43
C GLY A 244 35.33 5.10 17.18
N GLY A 245 34.55 5.71 18.09
CA GLY A 245 33.42 5.08 18.79
C GLY A 245 32.06 5.48 18.21
N PRO A 246 31.01 4.64 18.37
CA PRO A 246 29.65 4.98 18.00
C PRO A 246 29.03 5.94 19.01
N THR A 247 28.35 6.97 18.52
CA THR A 247 27.74 8.03 19.36
C THR A 247 26.35 8.41 18.84
N ALA A 248 25.58 9.18 19.60
CA ALA A 248 24.37 9.84 19.12
C ALA A 248 24.66 11.34 18.97
N ARG A 249 24.65 11.87 17.74
CA ARG A 249 25.04 13.26 17.48
C ARG A 249 23.89 14.21 17.82
N ILE A 250 24.21 15.24 18.61
CA ILE A 250 23.33 16.36 18.89
C ILE A 250 23.52 17.39 17.77
N ILE A 251 22.42 17.76 17.14
CA ILE A 251 22.34 18.76 16.07
C ILE A 251 21.59 19.96 16.66
N GLU A 252 22.25 21.12 16.72
CA GLU A 252 21.63 22.36 17.22
C GLU A 252 20.78 23.01 16.11
N ARG A 253 19.55 23.45 16.43
CA ARG A 253 18.64 24.10 15.46
C ARG A 253 19.30 25.30 14.78
N GLU A 254 20.01 26.12 15.54
CA GLU A 254 20.61 27.37 15.09
C GLU A 254 21.90 27.12 14.29
N GLY A 255 21.72 27.00 12.96
CA GLY A 255 22.82 26.78 12.00
C GLY A 255 23.23 25.31 11.84
N TRP A 256 22.43 24.36 12.34
CA TRP A 256 22.65 22.91 12.18
C TRP A 256 24.01 22.40 12.67
N LYS A 257 24.54 23.03 13.73
CA LYS A 257 25.85 22.70 14.32
C LYS A 257 25.83 21.32 14.96
N CYS A 258 26.97 20.64 14.90
CA CYS A 258 27.12 19.25 15.30
C CYS A 258 28.25 19.08 16.36
N ASP A 259 28.46 20.08 17.20
CA ASP A 259 29.65 20.17 18.08
C ASP A 259 29.60 19.25 19.31
N LYS A 260 28.46 18.60 19.56
CA LYS A 260 28.17 17.80 20.78
C LYS A 260 27.61 16.43 20.41
N ASP A 261 27.90 15.43 21.23
CA ASP A 261 27.36 14.08 21.07
C ASP A 261 27.30 13.30 22.39
N PHE A 262 26.37 12.35 22.47
CA PHE A 262 26.27 11.43 23.58
C PHE A 262 27.16 10.20 23.33
N VAL A 263 28.03 9.90 24.30
CA VAL A 263 29.08 8.88 24.20
C VAL A 263 28.96 7.90 25.36
N GLY A 264 29.07 6.60 25.08
CA GLY A 264 29.07 5.56 26.13
C GLY A 264 28.70 4.16 25.62
N HIS A 265 27.92 4.07 24.55
CA HIS A 265 27.56 2.81 23.91
C HIS A 265 28.76 2.15 23.20
N ARG A 266 28.78 0.81 23.20
CA ARG A 266 29.84 -0.03 22.63
C ARG A 266 29.57 -0.42 21.18
N LYS A 267 28.32 -0.28 20.72
CA LYS A 267 27.88 -0.51 19.33
C LYS A 267 26.95 0.62 18.89
N ALA A 268 26.53 0.59 17.63
CA ALA A 268 25.63 1.57 17.02
C ALA A 268 24.33 1.79 17.83
N VAL A 269 24.04 3.06 18.12
CA VAL A 269 22.76 3.53 18.70
C VAL A 269 21.68 3.41 17.63
N THR A 270 20.68 2.56 17.86
CA THR A 270 19.59 2.21 16.93
C THR A 270 18.44 3.21 16.99
N CYS A 271 18.11 3.67 18.19
CA CYS A 271 16.96 4.53 18.44
C CYS A 271 17.22 5.54 19.55
N VAL A 272 16.68 6.75 19.39
CA VAL A 272 16.70 7.84 20.37
C VAL A 272 15.30 8.42 20.48
N ARG A 273 14.80 8.66 21.71
CA ARG A 273 13.52 9.33 21.98
C ARG A 273 13.63 10.28 23.16
N PHE A 274 13.28 11.54 22.92
CA PHE A 274 13.01 12.48 23.99
C PHE A 274 11.66 12.19 24.66
N HIS A 275 11.49 12.68 25.89
CA HIS A 275 10.20 12.81 26.53
C HIS A 275 9.35 13.86 25.80
N ASP A 276 8.04 13.63 25.65
CA ASP A 276 7.15 14.48 24.84
C ASP A 276 6.94 15.89 25.41
N THR A 277 7.19 16.05 26.70
CA THR A 277 7.15 17.32 27.43
C THR A 277 8.50 17.66 28.04
N VAL A 278 8.79 18.96 28.11
CA VAL A 278 9.88 19.49 28.95
C VAL A 278 9.56 19.15 30.41
N LEU A 279 10.58 18.83 31.20
CA LEU A 279 10.43 18.51 32.62
C LEU A 279 10.92 19.67 33.49
N THR A 280 10.31 19.85 34.65
CA THR A 280 10.66 20.84 35.66
C THR A 280 11.02 20.17 36.99
N ARG A 281 12.02 20.72 37.68
CA ARG A 281 12.44 20.29 39.03
C ARG A 281 12.82 21.51 39.86
N GLN A 282 12.52 21.48 41.15
CA GLN A 282 13.00 22.50 42.08
C GLN A 282 14.51 22.36 42.32
N ALA A 283 15.23 23.48 42.30
CA ALA A 283 16.65 23.52 42.63
C ALA A 283 16.85 23.38 44.15
N SER A 284 17.84 22.59 44.58
CA SER A 284 18.04 22.27 46.00
C SER A 284 18.38 23.47 46.90
N ASN A 285 18.86 24.58 46.32
CA ASN A 285 19.32 25.77 47.04
C ASN A 285 18.70 27.10 46.54
N ALA A 286 17.62 27.06 45.74
CA ALA A 286 16.99 28.29 45.23
C ALA A 286 15.52 28.09 44.84
N ASP A 287 14.71 29.14 45.02
CA ASP A 287 13.28 29.21 44.61
C ASP A 287 13.12 29.40 43.08
N ARG A 288 13.86 28.61 42.30
CA ARG A 288 13.93 28.67 40.84
C ARG A 288 13.73 27.28 40.27
N LYS A 289 12.55 27.05 39.69
CA LYS A 289 12.28 25.90 38.81
C LYS A 289 13.38 25.81 37.74
N LEU A 290 14.00 24.65 37.60
CA LEU A 290 14.90 24.31 36.50
C LEU A 290 14.13 23.48 35.48
N GLN A 291 14.04 23.97 34.24
CA GLN A 291 13.48 23.26 33.10
C GLN A 291 14.58 22.54 32.32
N TYR A 292 14.32 21.30 31.89
CA TYR A 292 15.25 20.49 31.10
C TYR A 292 14.51 19.43 30.28
N CYS A 293 15.21 18.87 29.28
CA CYS A 293 14.70 17.80 28.43
C CYS A 293 15.29 16.47 28.89
N CYS A 294 14.46 15.43 29.01
CA CYS A 294 14.90 14.06 29.26
C CYS A 294 14.83 13.23 27.97
N MET A 295 15.73 12.27 27.82
CA MET A 295 15.91 11.49 26.60
C MET A 295 16.41 10.09 26.92
N ALA A 296 15.89 9.09 26.21
CA ALA A 296 16.38 7.72 26.23
C ALA A 296 17.02 7.36 24.89
N MET A 297 18.01 6.47 24.92
CA MET A 297 18.62 5.87 23.74
C MET A 297 18.81 4.36 23.93
N GLY A 298 18.62 3.62 22.84
CA GLY A 298 18.82 2.17 22.75
C GLY A 298 19.92 1.85 21.72
N SER A 299 20.60 0.72 21.91
CA SER A 299 21.74 0.33 21.09
C SER A 299 21.77 -1.15 20.76
N ARG A 300 22.50 -1.47 19.69
CA ARG A 300 22.84 -2.84 19.27
C ARG A 300 23.76 -3.57 20.28
N ASP A 301 24.26 -2.87 21.30
CA ASP A 301 24.96 -3.46 22.45
C ASP A 301 24.02 -3.93 23.56
N ARG A 302 22.70 -3.95 23.31
CA ARG A 302 21.65 -4.43 24.23
C ARG A 302 21.48 -3.58 25.49
N SER A 303 22.12 -2.41 25.53
CA SER A 303 22.00 -1.47 26.63
C SER A 303 21.12 -0.26 26.30
N LEU A 304 20.43 0.21 27.33
CA LEU A 304 19.61 1.41 27.33
C LEU A 304 20.29 2.45 28.21
N SER A 305 20.34 3.71 27.77
CA SER A 305 20.76 4.82 28.64
C SER A 305 19.77 5.98 28.59
N VAL A 306 19.55 6.60 29.76
CA VAL A 306 18.65 7.74 29.97
C VAL A 306 19.47 8.95 30.39
N TRP A 307 19.22 10.09 29.75
CA TRP A 307 19.97 11.34 29.87
C TRP A 307 19.03 12.51 30.17
N MET A 308 19.59 13.59 30.71
CA MET A 308 18.90 14.85 30.98
C MET A 308 19.80 16.00 30.56
N THR A 309 19.27 17.05 29.93
CA THR A 309 20.07 18.23 29.57
C THR A 309 20.59 19.02 30.78
N ALA A 310 20.06 18.76 31.98
CA ALA A 310 20.58 19.26 33.26
C ALA A 310 21.80 18.48 33.81
N LEU A 311 22.17 17.33 33.24
CA LEU A 311 23.21 16.44 33.76
C LEU A 311 24.32 16.17 32.72
N ASN A 312 25.59 16.30 33.14
CA ASN A 312 26.76 15.99 32.32
C ASN A 312 27.07 14.46 32.23
N ARG A 313 26.14 13.61 32.65
CA ARG A 313 26.23 12.14 32.74
C ARG A 313 24.83 11.54 32.52
N PRO A 314 24.71 10.27 32.08
CA PRO A 314 23.43 9.60 32.06
C PRO A 314 22.88 9.47 33.49
N LEU A 315 21.56 9.60 33.63
CA LEU A 315 20.82 9.31 34.86
C LEU A 315 20.83 7.81 35.17
N VAL A 316 20.64 7.00 34.13
CA VAL A 316 20.58 5.53 34.20
C VAL A 316 21.29 4.94 32.99
N VAL A 317 22.03 3.85 33.20
CA VAL A 317 22.50 2.95 32.14
C VAL A 317 22.17 1.51 32.58
N ILE A 318 21.49 0.75 31.73
CA ILE A 318 21.19 -0.67 31.96
C ILE A 318 21.84 -1.45 30.83
N HIS A 319 22.81 -2.30 31.15
CA HIS A 319 23.41 -3.23 30.20
C HIS A 319 22.62 -4.54 30.13
N ASP A 320 22.61 -5.17 28.95
CA ASP A 320 21.98 -6.48 28.70
C ASP A 320 20.51 -6.58 29.17
N LEU A 321 19.74 -5.50 28.94
CA LEU A 321 18.28 -5.41 29.22
C LEU A 321 17.46 -6.41 28.38
N PHE A 322 18.02 -6.79 27.23
CA PHE A 322 17.48 -7.70 26.24
C PHE A 322 18.59 -8.66 25.78
N SER A 323 18.20 -9.78 25.18
CA SER A 323 19.12 -10.77 24.64
C SER A 323 19.67 -10.37 23.24
N ASP A 324 18.91 -9.57 22.50
CA ASP A 324 19.32 -8.87 21.27
C ASP A 324 19.18 -7.33 21.43
N SER A 325 19.38 -6.63 20.31
CA SER A 325 19.40 -5.19 20.10
C SER A 325 18.10 -4.52 20.51
N ILE A 326 18.18 -3.32 21.11
CA ILE A 326 17.00 -2.46 21.31
C ILE A 326 16.63 -1.84 19.97
N LEU A 327 15.35 -1.84 19.60
CA LEU A 327 14.89 -1.40 18.27
C LEU A 327 14.08 -0.10 18.31
N ASP A 328 13.25 0.08 19.35
CA ASP A 328 12.40 1.25 19.50
C ASP A 328 12.18 1.58 20.98
N LEU A 329 11.77 2.83 21.23
CA LEU A 329 11.49 3.38 22.54
C LEU A 329 10.23 4.24 22.45
N SER A 330 9.49 4.39 23.56
CA SER A 330 8.38 5.34 23.66
C SER A 330 8.14 5.73 25.12
N TRP A 331 7.88 7.01 25.38
CA TRP A 331 7.60 7.54 26.71
C TRP A 331 6.08 7.63 26.94
N GLY A 332 5.63 7.56 28.19
CA GLY A 332 4.29 7.99 28.55
C GLY A 332 4.26 9.51 28.77
N PRO A 333 3.48 10.31 28.05
CA PRO A 333 3.51 11.77 28.22
C PRO A 333 3.00 12.26 29.58
N ALA A 334 2.07 11.52 30.20
CA ALA A 334 1.42 11.89 31.47
C ALA A 334 1.99 11.16 32.71
N LYS A 335 2.79 10.10 32.54
CA LYS A 335 3.38 9.30 33.63
C LYS A 335 4.85 9.09 33.31
N CYS A 336 5.74 9.20 34.29
CA CYS A 336 7.19 9.04 34.11
C CYS A 336 7.59 7.57 33.81
N ILE A 337 7.14 7.04 32.67
CA ILE A 337 7.34 5.66 32.20
C ILE A 337 8.01 5.67 30.83
N LEU A 338 8.87 4.70 30.60
CA LEU A 338 9.55 4.47 29.33
C LEU A 338 9.38 3.00 28.95
N MET A 339 8.84 2.75 27.76
CA MET A 339 8.78 1.42 27.16
C MET A 339 9.89 1.25 26.13
N ALA A 340 10.42 0.03 26.06
CA ALA A 340 11.46 -0.39 25.13
C ALA A 340 11.11 -1.76 24.53
N CYS A 341 11.45 -2.01 23.27
CA CYS A 341 11.32 -3.31 22.63
C CYS A 341 12.63 -3.77 21.96
N SER A 342 12.73 -5.07 21.69
CA SER A 342 13.92 -5.69 21.12
C SER A 342 13.60 -6.70 20.01
N GLY A 343 14.62 -6.95 19.20
CA GLY A 343 14.64 -8.05 18.23
C GLY A 343 14.44 -9.43 18.84
N ASP A 344 14.60 -9.58 20.17
CA ASP A 344 14.29 -10.81 20.89
C ASP A 344 12.79 -11.07 21.15
N GLY A 345 11.91 -10.18 20.67
CA GLY A 345 10.46 -10.35 20.78
C GLY A 345 9.86 -9.94 22.12
N THR A 346 10.67 -9.44 23.06
CA THR A 346 10.19 -8.99 24.38
C THR A 346 10.15 -7.46 24.48
N VAL A 347 9.38 -6.96 25.46
CA VAL A 347 9.39 -5.54 25.86
C VAL A 347 9.82 -5.37 27.31
N ALA A 348 10.24 -4.17 27.68
CA ALA A 348 10.51 -3.75 29.05
C ALA A 348 9.87 -2.40 29.35
N CYS A 349 9.41 -2.21 30.59
CA CYS A 349 8.86 -0.96 31.10
C CYS A 349 9.72 -0.45 32.26
N LEU A 350 10.17 0.79 32.16
CA LEU A 350 10.99 1.49 33.15
C LEU A 350 10.12 2.58 33.79
N GLN A 351 9.78 2.41 35.07
CA GLN A 351 8.96 3.37 35.82
C GLN A 351 9.85 4.24 36.72
N PHE A 352 9.87 5.54 36.49
CA PHE A 352 10.58 6.53 37.30
C PHE A 352 9.61 7.24 38.26
N SER A 353 10.13 7.80 39.35
CA SER A 353 9.37 8.75 40.17
C SER A 353 9.58 10.20 39.71
N GLU A 354 8.64 11.08 40.05
CA GLU A 354 8.77 12.53 39.82
C GLU A 354 10.00 13.13 40.53
N SER A 355 10.44 12.53 41.64
CA SER A 355 11.69 12.88 42.35
C SER A 355 12.96 12.47 41.60
N GLU A 356 12.87 11.53 40.66
CA GLU A 356 13.95 11.14 39.76
C GLU A 356 13.91 11.97 38.48
N LEU A 357 12.78 11.92 37.76
CA LEU A 357 12.66 12.51 36.43
C LEU A 357 12.38 14.02 36.44
N GLY A 358 11.72 14.55 37.47
CA GLY A 358 11.04 15.85 37.45
C GLY A 358 9.53 15.69 37.18
N THR A 359 8.77 16.78 37.33
CA THR A 359 7.36 16.82 36.90
C THR A 359 7.26 17.38 35.48
N PRO A 360 6.28 16.94 34.65
CA PRO A 360 6.08 17.53 33.33
C PRO A 360 5.63 19.01 33.43
N VAL A 361 6.14 19.83 32.52
CA VAL A 361 5.72 21.22 32.32
C VAL A 361 4.32 21.23 31.67
N SER A 362 3.41 22.11 32.13
CA SER A 362 2.05 22.22 31.54
C SER A 362 2.10 22.80 30.13
N ASP A 363 1.08 22.54 29.30
CA ASP A 363 1.04 23.12 27.95
C ASP A 363 1.00 24.66 27.95
N GLU A 364 0.49 25.29 29.01
CA GLU A 364 0.59 26.74 29.24
C GLU A 364 2.03 27.20 29.50
N GLU A 365 2.77 26.54 30.39
CA GLU A 365 4.18 26.85 30.68
C GLU A 365 5.08 26.52 29.46
N LYS A 366 4.72 25.51 28.66
CA LYS A 366 5.37 25.09 27.41
C LYS A 366 5.11 26.08 26.27
N ASN A 367 3.87 26.52 26.07
CA ASN A 367 3.53 27.60 25.15
C ASN A 367 4.24 28.90 25.55
N SER A 368 4.32 29.20 26.85
CA SER A 368 5.09 30.33 27.38
C SER A 368 6.60 30.19 27.12
N LEU A 369 7.16 28.99 27.23
CA LEU A 369 8.56 28.69 26.90
C LEU A 369 8.84 28.88 25.40
N PHE A 370 7.95 28.40 24.52
CA PHE A 370 8.04 28.63 23.09
C PHE A 370 7.90 30.12 22.76
N GLN A 371 6.93 30.82 23.34
CA GLN A 371 6.70 32.24 23.13
C GLN A 371 7.93 33.09 23.55
N LYS A 372 8.60 32.69 24.64
CA LYS A 372 9.84 33.30 25.13
C LYS A 372 11.06 32.99 24.27
N THR A 373 11.15 31.78 23.71
CA THR A 373 12.32 31.31 22.96
C THR A 373 12.26 31.70 21.47
N TYR A 374 11.05 31.77 20.91
CA TYR A 374 10.82 31.93 19.46
C TYR A 374 9.94 33.12 19.07
N GLY A 375 9.30 33.81 20.03
CA GLY A 375 8.56 35.05 19.78
C GLY A 375 7.04 34.95 19.98
N LYS A 376 6.36 36.11 19.94
CA LYS A 376 5.06 36.29 20.63
C LYS A 376 3.85 35.54 20.02
N SER A 377 3.97 34.98 18.82
CA SER A 377 2.85 34.42 18.05
C SER A 377 2.73 32.90 18.14
N VAL A 378 2.75 32.36 19.37
CA VAL A 378 2.50 30.94 19.65
C VAL A 378 1.32 30.82 20.61
N THR A 379 0.15 30.51 20.06
CA THR A 379 -1.07 30.19 20.81
C THR A 379 -1.73 28.96 20.19
N LEU A 380 -1.61 27.84 20.88
CA LEU A 380 -2.42 26.64 20.67
C LEU A 380 -3.65 26.76 21.57
N GLU A 381 -4.84 26.94 21.01
CA GLU A 381 -6.10 26.75 21.72
C GLU A 381 -7.00 25.76 20.96
N ASN A 382 -7.78 24.99 21.73
CA ASN A 382 -8.62 23.91 21.22
C ASN A 382 -10.04 24.41 20.89
N GLY A 383 -10.63 23.90 19.81
CA GLY A 383 -12.09 23.81 19.72
C GLY A 383 -12.77 24.45 18.50
N SER A 384 -12.71 23.74 17.36
CA SER A 384 -13.69 23.80 16.26
C SER A 384 -13.81 25.07 15.40
N THR A 385 -13.89 24.83 14.08
CA THR A 385 -14.20 25.79 12.99
C THR A 385 -13.16 26.88 12.72
N GLY A 386 -12.99 27.21 11.43
CA GLY A 386 -12.02 28.22 10.95
C GLY A 386 -10.72 27.61 10.42
N ALA A 387 -10.17 28.25 9.39
CA ALA A 387 -8.83 28.00 8.87
C ALA A 387 -8.04 29.32 8.89
N ALA A 388 -6.71 29.22 9.02
CA ALA A 388 -5.82 30.24 9.60
C ALA A 388 -6.05 30.39 11.13
N ASP A 389 -5.03 30.51 11.98
CA ASP A 389 -3.66 30.99 11.72
C ASP A 389 -2.54 29.97 11.98
N ILE A 390 -1.40 30.16 11.30
CA ILE A 390 -0.11 29.51 11.56
C ILE A 390 0.96 30.62 11.62
N LEU A 391 2.01 30.43 12.43
CA LEU A 391 3.18 31.33 12.48
C LEU A 391 3.87 31.45 11.12
N ILE A 392 3.56 32.51 10.38
CA ILE A 392 4.16 32.83 9.07
C ILE A 392 5.23 33.91 9.26
N GLU A 393 6.51 33.52 9.17
CA GLU A 393 7.65 34.46 9.15
C GLU A 393 7.88 35.12 7.77
N ASN A 394 7.09 34.78 6.75
CA ASN A 394 7.34 35.20 5.36
C ASN A 394 6.08 35.87 4.73
N PRO A 395 6.05 37.21 4.56
CA PRO A 395 4.84 37.95 4.23
C PRO A 395 4.27 37.69 2.82
N GLU A 396 4.99 37.01 1.93
CA GLU A 396 4.46 36.62 0.61
C GLU A 396 3.34 35.57 0.70
N LEU A 397 3.39 34.64 1.66
CA LEU A 397 2.39 33.58 1.84
C LEU A 397 0.99 34.11 2.24
N LEU A 398 0.90 35.38 2.64
CA LEU A 398 -0.37 36.04 2.99
C LEU A 398 -1.19 36.41 1.75
N LYS A 399 -0.57 36.49 0.56
CA LYS A 399 -1.25 36.79 -0.71
C LYS A 399 -1.98 35.56 -1.23
N ASP A 400 -1.28 34.43 -1.32
CA ASP A 400 -1.81 33.16 -1.85
C ASP A 400 -3.00 32.62 -1.02
N ALA A 401 -3.04 32.94 0.28
CA ALA A 401 -4.15 32.57 1.17
C ALA A 401 -5.44 33.39 0.96
N LEU A 402 -5.39 34.54 0.27
CA LEU A 402 -6.52 35.47 0.09
C LEU A 402 -7.15 35.43 -1.32
N GLU A 403 -6.49 34.83 -2.31
CA GLU A 403 -7.03 34.76 -3.68
C GLU A 403 -8.13 33.69 -3.83
N LYS A 404 -9.38 34.09 -3.64
CA LYS A 404 -10.53 33.35 -4.19
C LYS A 404 -10.46 33.37 -5.73
N PRO A 405 -10.62 32.23 -6.42
CA PRO A 405 -10.50 32.17 -7.87
C PRO A 405 -11.58 33.01 -8.57
N LYS A 406 -11.16 34.06 -9.30
CA LYS A 406 -12.03 34.80 -10.22
C LYS A 406 -12.16 34.05 -11.55
N ALA A 407 -13.33 34.15 -12.17
CA ALA A 407 -13.57 33.61 -13.51
C ALA A 407 -12.73 34.35 -14.58
N PRO A 408 -12.24 33.66 -15.63
CA PRO A 408 -11.35 34.26 -16.62
C PRO A 408 -12.10 35.15 -17.63
N THR A 409 -11.76 36.45 -17.65
CA THR A 409 -12.14 37.38 -18.71
C THR A 409 -11.11 37.41 -19.84
N LEU A 410 -11.56 37.54 -21.08
CA LEU A 410 -10.70 37.59 -22.27
C LEU A 410 -9.92 38.92 -22.38
N PRO A 411 -8.66 38.91 -22.87
CA PRO A 411 -7.85 40.11 -23.02
C PRO A 411 -8.18 40.90 -24.29
N THR A 412 -8.49 42.20 -24.13
CA THR A 412 -8.41 43.21 -25.20
C THR A 412 -7.03 43.87 -25.20
N ALA A 413 -6.62 44.53 -26.30
CA ALA A 413 -5.19 44.77 -26.57
C ALA A 413 -4.82 46.15 -27.17
N LYS A 414 -3.53 46.50 -27.00
CA LYS A 414 -2.74 47.62 -27.61
C LYS A 414 -2.95 49.02 -26.99
N PRO A 415 -2.00 49.98 -27.19
CA PRO A 415 -0.54 49.92 -27.44
C PRO A 415 0.26 50.61 -26.27
N THR A 416 1.58 50.91 -26.24
CA THR A 416 2.38 51.83 -27.13
C THR A 416 3.89 51.92 -26.74
N ILE A 417 4.79 51.43 -27.60
CA ILE A 417 6.05 52.05 -28.16
C ILE A 417 7.30 52.43 -27.28
N ASN A 418 8.47 51.88 -27.69
CA ASN A 418 9.91 52.31 -27.68
C ASN A 418 10.80 52.55 -26.42
N ASN A 419 11.76 51.62 -26.17
CA ASN A 419 13.25 51.67 -26.40
C ASN A 419 14.04 53.02 -26.38
N PRO A 420 15.40 52.99 -26.22
CA PRO A 420 16.29 52.26 -25.28
C PRO A 420 17.49 53.13 -24.76
N ILE A 421 18.52 52.59 -24.07
CA ILE A 421 19.97 52.94 -24.24
C ILE A 421 20.96 52.01 -23.48
N ILE A 422 22.21 52.01 -23.95
CA ILE A 422 23.35 51.08 -23.73
C ILE A 422 24.21 51.41 -22.48
N SER A 423 24.77 50.40 -21.78
CA SER A 423 26.24 50.33 -21.47
C SER A 423 26.73 49.10 -20.67
N GLN A 424 27.96 48.70 -21.03
CA GLN A 424 28.97 47.84 -20.39
C GLN A 424 30.36 48.46 -20.82
N PRO A 425 31.59 48.03 -20.39
CA PRO A 425 32.00 46.70 -19.89
C PRO A 425 33.15 46.66 -18.82
N THR A 426 33.69 45.43 -18.64
CA THR A 426 35.11 45.06 -18.39
C THR A 426 35.68 44.82 -16.98
N VAL A 427 36.61 43.85 -16.95
CA VAL A 427 37.47 43.35 -15.84
C VAL A 427 38.94 43.60 -16.24
N PRO A 428 39.95 43.43 -15.35
CA PRO A 428 40.80 42.23 -15.46
C PRO A 428 41.37 41.67 -14.13
N ILE A 429 42.08 40.53 -14.19
CA ILE A 429 42.73 39.83 -13.05
C ILE A 429 44.18 39.47 -13.42
N ALA A 430 45.12 39.55 -12.45
CA ALA A 430 46.52 39.09 -12.62
C ALA A 430 47.19 38.55 -11.31
N THR A 431 48.49 38.77 -11.11
CA THR A 431 49.51 37.71 -10.82
C THR A 431 50.71 38.21 -9.99
N SER A 432 51.56 37.44 -9.30
CA SER A 432 51.63 35.99 -8.92
C SER A 432 52.84 35.74 -7.97
N ASN A 433 52.99 34.52 -7.41
CA ASN A 433 54.15 34.00 -6.63
C ASN A 433 54.29 34.56 -5.19
N GLY A 434 54.86 33.87 -4.17
CA GLY A 434 55.24 32.45 -4.03
C GLY A 434 56.70 32.22 -3.57
N LEU A 435 56.95 31.62 -2.37
CA LEU A 435 58.21 30.97 -1.93
C LEU A 435 58.09 30.27 -0.54
N ASN A 436 59.08 29.43 -0.18
CA ASN A 436 59.09 28.52 1.02
C ASN A 436 60.19 28.87 2.05
N ASN A 437 60.11 28.37 3.30
CA ASN A 437 61.11 27.48 3.95
C ASN A 437 60.99 27.25 5.49
N SER A 438 61.72 26.25 5.99
CA SER A 438 62.00 25.79 7.38
C SER A 438 63.27 24.88 7.32
N PRO A 439 63.94 24.36 8.39
CA PRO A 439 63.51 24.12 9.80
C PRO A 439 64.58 24.29 10.95
N ALA A 440 64.19 24.02 12.22
CA ALA A 440 64.85 23.33 13.40
C ALA A 440 66.37 23.52 13.76
N PRO A 441 66.95 23.02 14.92
CA PRO A 441 66.43 22.15 16.01
C PRO A 441 66.87 22.41 17.51
N THR A 442 66.24 21.66 18.45
CA THR A 442 66.60 21.14 19.82
C THR A 442 67.76 21.63 20.73
N LEU A 443 67.53 21.58 22.07
CA LEU A 443 68.40 20.90 23.08
C LEU A 443 67.71 20.61 24.46
N TYR A 444 68.41 19.96 25.42
CA TYR A 444 67.92 19.31 26.68
C TYR A 444 68.49 19.91 28.00
N VAL A 445 67.93 19.55 29.19
CA VAL A 445 68.61 19.24 30.51
C VAL A 445 67.58 18.80 31.60
N SER A 446 68.01 18.29 32.78
CA SER A 446 67.24 17.39 33.69
C SER A 446 67.52 17.48 35.22
N GLY A 447 66.58 17.01 36.08
CA GLY A 447 66.76 16.63 37.52
C GLY A 447 66.14 17.59 38.57
N SER A 448 65.90 17.23 39.85
CA SER A 448 65.73 15.94 40.56
C SER A 448 65.34 16.14 42.07
N GLU A 449 64.89 15.07 42.75
CA GLU A 449 64.78 14.88 44.23
C GLU A 449 63.52 15.35 45.02
N ASP A 450 63.41 14.81 46.25
CA ASP A 450 62.27 14.64 47.20
C ASP A 450 62.76 15.02 48.64
N PRO A 451 62.00 14.93 49.78
CA PRO A 451 60.56 14.70 50.00
C PRO A 451 59.92 15.67 51.06
N THR A 452 58.72 15.32 51.55
CA THR A 452 58.02 15.77 52.80
C THR A 452 57.21 17.08 52.81
N SER A 453 55.87 16.94 52.72
CA SER A 453 54.88 17.44 53.70
C SER A 453 53.44 17.08 53.27
N ASN A 454 52.54 16.89 54.24
CA ASN A 454 51.16 16.46 53.98
C ASN A 454 50.20 17.64 53.68
N PHE A 455 49.06 17.34 53.07
CA PHE A 455 47.91 18.22 52.84
C PHE A 455 48.12 19.44 51.91
N ASN A 456 48.23 19.21 50.59
CA ASN A 456 47.51 20.01 49.56
C ASN A 456 47.70 19.46 48.13
N ALA A 457 46.75 18.67 47.63
CA ALA A 457 46.80 18.15 46.23
C ALA A 457 45.45 18.00 45.51
N LEU A 458 44.33 18.46 46.10
CA LEU A 458 43.00 18.39 45.49
C LEU A 458 42.76 19.48 44.41
N ARG A 459 43.71 19.64 43.47
CA ARG A 459 43.60 20.46 42.23
C ARG A 459 44.83 20.37 41.31
N LYS A 460 44.83 19.41 40.38
CA LYS A 460 45.24 19.63 38.98
C LYS A 460 44.87 18.42 38.11
N GLN A 461 43.92 18.63 37.21
CA GLN A 461 43.58 17.67 36.16
C GLN A 461 44.37 18.05 34.91
N THR A 462 45.15 17.12 34.36
CA THR A 462 46.06 17.40 33.23
C THR A 462 45.28 17.49 31.92
N GLU A 463 44.77 18.68 31.60
CA GLU A 463 44.25 18.97 30.27
C GLU A 463 45.37 18.85 29.22
N THR A 464 45.17 18.02 28.20
CA THR A 464 45.99 18.02 26.99
C THR A 464 45.16 18.59 25.84
N ARG A 465 45.64 19.63 25.16
CA ARG A 465 45.02 20.13 23.93
C ARG A 465 45.63 19.45 22.71
N THR A 466 44.81 19.06 21.75
CA THR A 466 45.31 18.74 20.40
C THR A 466 45.60 20.03 19.63
N ALA A 467 46.29 19.92 18.48
CA ALA A 467 46.55 21.05 17.60
C ALA A 467 45.25 21.74 17.14
N ASP A 468 44.16 20.99 17.01
CA ASP A 468 42.81 21.47 16.64
C ASP A 468 42.08 22.20 17.79
N GLY A 469 42.78 22.53 18.88
CA GLY A 469 42.23 23.26 20.04
C GLY A 469 41.30 22.45 20.95
N LYS A 470 40.90 21.23 20.55
CA LYS A 470 40.04 20.35 21.35
C LYS A 470 40.78 19.86 22.60
N ARG A 471 40.08 19.92 23.75
CA ARG A 471 40.60 19.50 25.05
C ARG A 471 40.37 18.00 25.26
N ARG A 472 41.41 17.26 25.63
CA ARG A 472 41.33 15.92 26.21
C ARG A 472 41.67 15.95 27.69
N ILE A 473 40.93 15.15 28.45
CA ILE A 473 41.07 14.98 29.89
C ILE A 473 41.20 13.49 30.16
N THR A 474 42.34 13.07 30.68
CA THR A 474 42.58 11.68 31.09
C THR A 474 42.10 11.49 32.53
N PRO A 475 41.15 10.58 32.81
CA PRO A 475 40.80 10.25 34.19
C PRO A 475 41.93 9.44 34.83
N VAL A 476 42.29 9.79 36.08
CA VAL A 476 43.20 8.99 36.91
C VAL A 476 42.37 7.94 37.64
N PHE A 477 42.80 6.68 37.58
CA PHE A 477 42.18 5.60 38.36
C PHE A 477 42.58 5.74 39.83
N VAL A 478 41.59 5.87 40.71
CA VAL A 478 41.79 5.85 42.17
C VAL A 478 41.31 4.50 42.68
N ALA A 479 42.22 3.67 43.17
CA ALA A 479 41.88 2.44 43.86
C ALA A 479 41.24 2.78 45.22
N LEU A 480 40.16 2.08 45.55
CA LEU A 480 39.60 2.07 46.91
C LEU A 480 40.24 0.91 47.66
N ASN A 481 40.80 1.18 48.85
CA ASN A 481 41.30 0.13 49.73
C ASN A 481 40.12 -0.73 50.25
N GLN A 482 40.37 -2.02 50.45
CA GLN A 482 39.46 -2.91 51.15
C GLN A 482 39.89 -3.06 52.61
N ASP A 483 38.93 -2.99 53.53
CA ASP A 483 39.08 -3.47 54.90
C ASP A 483 38.16 -4.70 55.11
N VAL A 484 38.79 -5.89 55.05
CA VAL A 484 38.68 -7.05 55.96
C VAL A 484 37.37 -7.14 56.80
N CYS A 485 36.61 -8.25 56.82
CA CYS A 485 37.06 -9.60 57.24
C CYS A 485 36.13 -10.78 56.85
N GLU A 486 36.74 -11.94 56.57
CA GLU A 486 36.33 -13.34 56.85
C GLU A 486 34.91 -13.90 56.53
N SER A 487 34.72 -15.20 56.22
CA SER A 487 35.62 -16.37 56.30
C SER A 487 35.34 -17.44 55.23
N LYS A 488 36.37 -18.26 54.92
CA LYS A 488 36.42 -19.68 54.51
C LYS A 488 35.29 -20.26 53.60
N SER A 489 35.58 -20.98 52.51
CA SER A 489 36.85 -21.41 51.85
C SER A 489 36.50 -22.10 50.49
N GLU A 490 37.32 -22.81 49.69
CA GLU A 490 38.69 -23.37 49.82
C GLU A 490 39.36 -23.63 48.43
N HIS A 491 40.13 -24.72 48.29
CA HIS A 491 40.78 -25.36 47.12
C HIS A 491 40.04 -25.31 45.74
N GLU A 492 40.70 -25.24 44.57
CA GLU A 492 42.12 -25.02 44.24
C GLU A 492 42.34 -24.47 42.80
N THR A 493 43.59 -24.18 42.44
CA THR A 493 44.07 -23.64 41.14
C THR A 493 45.17 -24.61 40.59
N PRO A 494 46.03 -24.37 39.55
CA PRO A 494 46.27 -23.13 38.78
C PRO A 494 46.67 -23.22 37.27
N SER A 495 46.63 -22.05 36.61
CA SER A 495 47.54 -21.62 35.50
C SER A 495 47.42 -22.36 34.15
N GLN A 496 47.99 -21.92 33.01
CA GLN A 496 48.95 -20.85 32.64
C GLN A 496 48.38 -20.04 31.45
N SER A 497 48.29 -18.70 31.46
CA SER A 497 49.34 -17.66 31.42
C SER A 497 50.10 -17.49 30.09
N ALA A 498 49.56 -16.60 29.24
CA ALA A 498 50.24 -15.68 28.31
C ALA A 498 51.19 -16.21 27.20
N LYS A 499 50.95 -15.72 25.96
CA LYS A 499 51.77 -14.64 25.36
C LYS A 499 51.14 -14.04 24.10
N SER A 500 51.55 -12.82 23.77
CA SER A 500 51.17 -12.06 22.57
C SER A 500 52.30 -12.05 21.54
N TRP A 501 51.98 -12.08 20.25
CA TRP A 501 52.88 -11.60 19.18
C TRP A 501 52.11 -10.85 18.10
N ASN A 502 52.72 -9.78 17.60
CA ASN A 502 52.29 -8.97 16.46
C ASN A 502 53.31 -9.14 15.32
N SER A 503 52.86 -9.45 14.11
CA SER A 503 53.46 -8.92 12.88
C SER A 503 52.62 -9.21 11.64
N ASN A 504 52.60 -8.25 10.71
CA ASN A 504 52.09 -8.39 9.34
C ASN A 504 52.85 -9.54 8.61
N ASN A 505 52.40 -10.13 7.50
CA ASN A 505 51.98 -9.45 6.27
C ASN A 505 51.33 -10.40 5.22
N SER A 506 50.70 -9.79 4.19
CA SER A 506 50.52 -10.28 2.80
C SER A 506 49.97 -11.69 2.48
N LEU A 507 48.74 -11.70 1.93
CA LEU A 507 48.36 -12.29 0.61
C LEU A 507 48.50 -13.81 0.35
N SER A 508 47.37 -14.54 0.30
CA SER A 508 46.93 -15.39 -0.85
C SER A 508 45.71 -16.27 -0.51
N THR A 509 44.96 -16.68 -1.54
CA THR A 509 44.00 -17.81 -1.52
C THR A 509 44.66 -19.03 -2.20
N PRO A 510 44.33 -20.27 -1.79
CA PRO A 510 43.24 -21.02 -2.47
C PRO A 510 42.38 -21.84 -1.48
N ALA A 511 41.82 -22.98 -1.89
CA ALA A 511 40.72 -23.69 -1.21
C ALA A 511 40.87 -25.23 -1.20
N LEU A 512 39.87 -25.89 -0.59
CA LEU A 512 39.42 -27.30 -0.72
C LEU A 512 40.07 -28.41 0.13
N GLU A 513 39.22 -29.44 0.39
CA GLU A 513 39.49 -30.82 0.84
C GLU A 513 39.99 -31.06 2.29
N ALA A 514 39.65 -32.16 3.01
CA ALA A 514 38.60 -33.18 2.82
C ALA A 514 38.28 -33.99 4.11
N SER A 515 37.20 -34.76 4.03
CA SER A 515 36.64 -35.85 4.88
C SER A 515 37.53 -36.69 5.82
N THR A 516 36.96 -37.07 6.99
CA THR A 516 36.67 -38.46 7.48
C THR A 516 35.82 -38.33 8.77
N GLU A 517 34.59 -38.84 8.86
CA GLU A 517 34.17 -40.24 9.12
C GLU A 517 34.72 -40.88 10.42
N VAL A 518 33.81 -41.18 11.37
CA VAL A 518 33.50 -42.52 11.92
C VAL A 518 32.38 -42.41 12.98
N ASN A 519 31.53 -43.43 13.09
CA ASN A 519 30.48 -43.65 14.10
C ASN A 519 30.47 -45.17 14.42
N PRO A 520 30.09 -45.67 15.62
CA PRO A 520 28.66 -45.89 15.89
C PRO A 520 28.24 -45.85 17.39
N SER A 521 26.94 -46.12 17.62
CA SER A 521 26.25 -46.23 18.92
C SER A 521 26.14 -47.67 19.47
N GLU A 522 25.86 -47.82 20.77
CA GLU A 522 25.36 -49.07 21.39
C GLU A 522 24.03 -48.88 22.17
N ILE A 523 23.48 -49.98 22.71
CA ILE A 523 22.06 -50.18 23.04
C ILE A 523 21.87 -50.70 24.48
N GLY A 524 20.76 -50.36 25.14
CA GLY A 524 20.30 -51.02 26.38
C GLY A 524 18.80 -50.81 26.64
N ALA A 525 18.10 -51.82 27.18
CA ALA A 525 16.63 -51.79 27.34
C ALA A 525 16.11 -52.62 28.54
N PHE A 526 15.10 -52.07 29.25
CA PHE A 526 14.16 -52.69 30.20
C PHE A 526 13.12 -51.61 30.61
N ALA A 527 11.88 -51.86 31.05
CA ALA A 527 11.06 -53.07 31.16
C ALA A 527 9.53 -52.69 31.10
N LYS A 528 8.66 -53.48 31.74
CA LYS A 528 7.22 -53.28 32.02
C LYS A 528 6.88 -53.99 33.35
N PRO A 529 5.69 -53.84 34.00
CA PRO A 529 4.35 -53.48 33.48
C PRO A 529 3.81 -52.18 34.16
N MET A 530 2.52 -51.80 34.18
CA MET A 530 1.28 -52.51 33.81
C MET A 530 0.16 -51.60 33.20
N ILE A 531 -1.01 -52.21 33.04
CA ILE A 531 -2.23 -51.86 32.33
C ILE A 531 -3.24 -51.08 33.20
N THR A 532 -3.83 -50.02 32.64
CA THR A 532 -5.30 -49.88 32.51
C THR A 532 -5.63 -49.30 31.13
N GLU A 533 -6.79 -49.64 30.57
CA GLU A 533 -7.21 -49.35 29.20
C GLU A 533 -7.99 -48.01 29.10
N ALA A 534 -8.28 -47.42 27.92
CA ALA A 534 -8.28 -47.97 26.56
C ALA A 534 -7.77 -46.98 25.49
N GLN A 535 -7.49 -47.50 24.28
CA GLN A 535 -6.94 -46.75 23.14
C GLN A 535 -7.56 -47.24 21.81
N GLU A 536 -7.42 -46.43 20.75
CA GLU A 536 -7.88 -46.71 19.38
C GLU A 536 -7.16 -47.90 18.70
N ILE A 537 -7.89 -48.65 17.86
CA ILE A 537 -7.36 -49.59 16.83
C ILE A 537 -8.32 -49.50 15.61
N CYS A 538 -7.99 -49.29 14.33
CA CYS A 538 -6.75 -49.19 13.51
C CYS A 538 -6.44 -50.41 12.59
N LEU A 539 -6.30 -50.15 11.28
CA LEU A 539 -5.77 -51.03 10.18
C LEU A 539 -6.52 -52.35 9.88
N ASP A 540 -6.41 -53.07 8.75
CA ASP A 540 -5.45 -53.17 7.60
C ASP A 540 -6.20 -53.13 6.23
N ALA A 541 -5.67 -52.88 5.02
CA ALA A 541 -4.37 -53.05 4.34
C ALA A 541 -4.06 -54.44 3.72
N ARG A 542 -4.08 -54.58 2.36
CA ARG A 542 -3.60 -55.81 1.66
C ARG A 542 -3.03 -55.65 0.22
N LEU A 543 -1.73 -55.98 0.05
CA LEU A 543 -1.01 -56.62 -1.11
C LEU A 543 -1.11 -55.96 -2.54
N ILE A 544 -0.15 -56.07 -3.50
CA ILE A 544 1.11 -56.85 -3.62
C ILE A 544 2.21 -56.19 -4.54
N LYS A 545 3.49 -56.33 -4.13
CA LYS A 545 4.82 -56.48 -4.82
C LYS A 545 5.16 -56.01 -6.28
N THR A 546 6.47 -55.66 -6.40
CA THR A 546 7.45 -55.87 -7.54
C THR A 546 7.36 -54.99 -8.81
N THR A 547 8.45 -54.65 -9.53
CA THR A 547 9.86 -55.14 -9.54
C THR A 547 10.91 -54.03 -9.82
N LEU A 548 12.20 -54.30 -9.57
CA LEU A 548 13.37 -53.46 -9.86
C LEU A 548 13.83 -53.50 -11.35
N SER A 549 14.48 -52.43 -11.83
CA SER A 549 15.81 -52.47 -12.49
C SER A 549 16.33 -51.05 -12.80
N ALA A 550 17.63 -50.91 -13.10
CA ALA A 550 18.27 -49.62 -13.41
C ALA A 550 19.41 -49.74 -14.44
N ALA A 551 19.52 -48.75 -15.34
CA ALA A 551 20.66 -48.45 -16.20
C ALA A 551 20.68 -46.92 -16.43
N LYS A 552 21.71 -46.10 -16.18
CA LYS A 552 23.19 -46.18 -16.13
C LYS A 552 23.87 -45.69 -17.43
N LEU A 553 24.42 -44.46 -17.35
CA LEU A 553 25.34 -43.78 -18.30
C LEU A 553 24.69 -43.32 -19.64
N GLN A 554 25.18 -42.30 -20.36
CA GLN A 554 26.43 -41.51 -20.22
C GLN A 554 26.26 -40.07 -20.78
N PRO A 555 26.96 -39.04 -20.27
CA PRO A 555 27.01 -37.71 -20.88
C PRO A 555 28.11 -37.59 -21.94
N LEU A 556 27.91 -36.74 -22.96
CA LEU A 556 28.92 -36.39 -23.97
C LEU A 556 29.08 -34.87 -24.14
N LYS A 557 30.24 -34.47 -24.67
CA LYS A 557 30.77 -33.10 -24.63
C LYS A 557 30.34 -32.25 -25.84
N ALA A 558 30.49 -30.93 -25.70
CA ALA A 558 30.39 -29.98 -26.80
C ALA A 558 31.72 -29.83 -27.57
N GLU A 559 31.66 -29.52 -28.87
CA GLU A 559 32.78 -28.86 -29.56
C GLU A 559 32.35 -28.06 -30.82
N ASN A 560 32.66 -26.76 -30.79
CA ASN A 560 33.11 -25.83 -31.84
C ASN A 560 32.60 -25.83 -33.32
N ASN A 561 32.31 -24.59 -33.77
CA ASN A 561 32.66 -23.95 -35.05
C ASN A 561 31.90 -24.26 -36.38
N SER A 562 31.26 -23.21 -36.94
CA SER A 562 31.70 -22.45 -38.15
C SER A 562 30.62 -22.06 -39.22
N VAL A 563 30.69 -20.78 -39.63
CA VAL A 563 30.45 -20.19 -40.97
C VAL A 563 29.08 -20.29 -41.70
N LYS A 564 28.39 -19.14 -41.74
CA LYS A 564 27.70 -18.43 -42.87
C LYS A 564 27.26 -19.20 -44.15
N THR A 565 26.04 -18.94 -44.63
CA THR A 565 25.65 -18.27 -45.93
C THR A 565 24.21 -18.56 -46.40
N PHE A 566 23.66 -17.67 -47.24
CA PHE A 566 22.30 -17.67 -47.84
C PHE A 566 22.29 -18.33 -49.26
N PRO A 567 21.25 -18.19 -50.12
CA PRO A 567 19.77 -18.38 -50.02
C PRO A 567 19.22 -19.32 -51.14
N LEU A 568 17.87 -19.44 -51.31
CA LEU A 568 17.09 -19.17 -52.57
C LEU A 568 15.87 -20.09 -52.87
N ILE A 569 14.77 -19.45 -53.36
CA ILE A 569 13.67 -20.01 -54.22
C ILE A 569 12.76 -21.04 -53.47
N VAL A 570 11.43 -21.18 -53.66
CA VAL A 570 10.54 -21.03 -54.83
C VAL A 570 9.32 -20.10 -54.58
N THR A 571 8.84 -19.53 -55.68
CA THR A 571 7.60 -18.77 -55.94
C THR A 571 6.31 -19.62 -55.74
N THR A 572 5.06 -19.09 -55.70
CA THR A 572 4.35 -18.34 -56.76
C THR A 572 3.23 -17.39 -56.29
N LYS A 573 2.87 -16.44 -57.17
CA LYS A 573 1.60 -15.69 -57.22
C LYS A 573 0.80 -16.13 -58.47
N PRO A 574 -0.48 -15.76 -58.58
CA PRO A 574 -0.80 -14.63 -59.48
C PRO A 574 -1.84 -13.65 -58.89
N ALA A 575 -2.27 -12.55 -59.52
CA ALA A 575 -1.56 -11.46 -60.24
C ALA A 575 -2.53 -10.74 -61.24
N ALA A 576 -2.98 -9.54 -60.88
CA ALA A 576 -3.45 -8.46 -61.78
C ALA A 576 -3.45 -7.16 -60.93
N ASN A 577 -2.68 -6.10 -61.21
CA ASN A 577 -2.64 -5.18 -62.38
C ASN A 577 -3.76 -4.12 -62.31
N SER A 578 -3.51 -2.81 -62.49
CA SER A 578 -2.27 -2.11 -62.92
C SER A 578 -2.25 -0.61 -62.61
N ASN A 579 -1.05 -0.06 -62.33
CA ASN A 579 -0.51 1.30 -62.66
C ASN A 579 -1.29 2.56 -62.17
N THR A 580 -0.70 3.75 -62.01
CA THR A 580 0.65 4.34 -62.30
C THR A 580 1.33 4.83 -60.99
N GLY A 581 2.65 5.07 -60.90
CA GLY A 581 3.39 6.26 -61.36
C GLY A 581 3.27 7.45 -60.36
N THR A 582 4.30 8.14 -59.87
CA THR A 582 5.75 8.17 -60.22
C THR A 582 6.60 8.79 -59.08
N ALA A 583 7.93 8.64 -59.19
CA ALA A 583 8.99 9.39 -58.50
C ALA A 583 9.23 9.13 -57.00
N ALA A 584 10.52 9.03 -56.65
CA ALA A 584 11.01 8.85 -55.29
C ALA A 584 11.92 10.02 -54.89
N VAL A 585 12.03 10.30 -53.59
CA VAL A 585 13.09 11.14 -53.01
C VAL A 585 13.73 10.36 -51.85
N THR A 586 15.06 10.23 -51.91
CA THR A 586 15.84 9.45 -50.94
C THR A 586 16.28 10.34 -49.77
N THR A 587 15.93 9.99 -48.53
CA THR A 587 16.55 10.54 -47.32
C THR A 587 16.84 9.44 -46.30
N ASN A 588 17.87 9.66 -45.47
CA ASN A 588 18.50 8.62 -44.66
C ASN A 588 17.73 8.27 -43.37
N PRO A 589 17.84 7.03 -42.86
CA PRO A 589 17.26 6.64 -41.58
C PRO A 589 18.08 7.21 -40.41
N LEU A 590 17.65 8.36 -39.87
CA LEU A 590 18.21 8.99 -38.67
C LEU A 590 17.11 9.35 -37.67
N LEU A 591 16.69 8.39 -36.84
CA LEU A 591 16.05 8.65 -35.53
C LEU A 591 15.94 7.42 -34.62
N THR A 592 17.01 6.64 -34.47
CA THR A 592 17.18 5.69 -33.36
C THR A 592 17.44 6.47 -32.06
N GLY A 593 16.42 7.12 -31.50
CA GLY A 593 16.64 8.14 -30.45
C GLY A 593 15.43 8.63 -29.65
N VAL A 594 14.30 7.92 -29.63
CA VAL A 594 13.15 8.29 -28.77
C VAL A 594 12.93 7.20 -27.73
N LYS A 595 13.25 7.49 -26.46
CA LYS A 595 12.77 6.69 -25.33
C LYS A 595 11.26 6.91 -25.18
N PRO A 596 10.45 5.87 -24.95
CA PRO A 596 9.02 6.06 -24.71
C PRO A 596 8.79 6.90 -23.45
N TYR A 597 7.79 7.79 -23.50
CA TYR A 597 7.39 8.62 -22.36
C TYR A 597 6.83 7.73 -21.24
N GLN A 598 7.60 7.56 -20.16
CA GLN A 598 7.22 6.73 -19.02
C GLN A 598 6.55 7.56 -17.92
N ALA A 599 5.21 7.55 -17.88
CA ALA A 599 4.46 8.00 -16.71
C ALA A 599 4.73 7.03 -15.53
N SER A 600 5.42 7.52 -14.51
CA SER A 600 5.95 6.71 -13.40
C SER A 600 4.93 6.46 -12.28
N THR A 601 3.84 5.77 -12.60
CA THR A 601 2.94 5.19 -11.59
C THR A 601 3.50 3.87 -11.05
N THR A 602 3.66 3.79 -9.74
CA THR A 602 4.13 2.60 -9.01
C THR A 602 2.95 1.77 -8.51
N GLY A 603 2.63 0.72 -9.25
CA GLY A 603 1.61 -0.29 -8.92
C GLY A 603 1.71 -1.46 -9.92
N PRO A 604 0.96 -2.56 -9.74
CA PRO A 604 0.95 -3.66 -10.70
C PRO A 604 0.26 -3.22 -11.99
N LYS A 605 1.04 -2.71 -12.94
CA LYS A 605 0.55 -2.17 -14.20
C LYS A 605 -0.09 -3.25 -15.08
N LEU A 606 -1.28 -2.97 -15.59
CA LEU A 606 -1.85 -3.71 -16.69
C LEU A 606 -0.97 -3.52 -17.92
N VAL A 607 -0.56 -4.62 -18.56
CA VAL A 607 0.38 -4.57 -19.68
C VAL A 607 -0.28 -3.86 -20.87
N ILE A 608 0.23 -2.67 -21.19
CA ILE A 608 -0.27 -1.84 -22.29
C ILE A 608 0.25 -2.42 -23.61
N ASN A 609 -0.65 -2.95 -24.44
CA ASN A 609 -0.37 -3.12 -25.87
C ASN A 609 -0.40 -1.73 -26.53
N LEU A 610 0.66 -0.95 -26.34
CA LEU A 610 0.82 0.36 -26.96
C LEU A 610 0.72 0.21 -28.47
N ASN A 611 -0.34 0.75 -29.07
CA ASN A 611 -0.53 0.78 -30.51
C ASN A 611 0.36 1.86 -31.12
N THR A 612 1.69 1.68 -31.05
CA THR A 612 2.76 2.62 -31.42
C THR A 612 2.85 2.95 -32.91
N LYS A 613 1.79 2.67 -33.68
CA LYS A 613 1.68 3.08 -35.07
C LYS A 613 1.60 4.59 -35.13
N CYS A 614 2.41 5.19 -36.00
CA CYS A 614 2.31 6.60 -36.37
C CYS A 614 0.89 6.91 -36.88
N GLU A 615 0.26 5.96 -37.58
CA GLU A 615 -1.07 6.11 -38.14
C GLU A 615 -1.93 4.86 -37.91
N PHE A 616 -3.17 5.04 -37.44
CA PHE A 616 -4.15 3.97 -37.33
C PHE A 616 -5.58 4.48 -37.50
N GLN A 617 -6.47 3.59 -37.95
CA GLN A 617 -7.89 3.91 -38.14
C GLN A 617 -8.77 2.83 -37.53
N LYS A 618 -9.95 3.23 -37.08
CA LYS A 618 -11.02 2.33 -36.61
C LYS A 618 -12.29 2.65 -37.40
N THR A 619 -12.89 1.63 -37.99
CA THR A 619 -14.15 1.72 -38.74
C THR A 619 -15.17 0.84 -38.01
N ALA A 620 -16.35 1.37 -37.77
CA ALA A 620 -17.49 0.66 -37.18
C ALA A 620 -18.76 1.40 -37.59
N LEU A 621 -19.83 0.66 -37.89
CA LEU A 621 -21.06 1.26 -38.44
C LEU A 621 -20.70 2.06 -39.72
N ASP A 622 -21.43 3.14 -40.01
CA ASP A 622 -21.17 4.02 -41.16
C ASP A 622 -20.05 5.05 -40.89
N HIS A 623 -19.24 4.85 -39.86
CA HIS A 623 -18.26 5.83 -39.39
C HIS A 623 -16.83 5.29 -39.33
N ARG A 624 -15.88 6.18 -39.61
CA ARG A 624 -14.44 5.91 -39.49
C ARG A 624 -13.74 7.07 -38.79
N VAL A 625 -13.01 6.75 -37.73
CA VAL A 625 -12.11 7.70 -37.08
C VAL A 625 -10.68 7.29 -37.38
N HIS A 626 -9.92 8.24 -37.90
CA HIS A 626 -8.53 8.10 -38.34
C HIS A 626 -7.62 8.93 -37.44
N VAL A 627 -6.49 8.37 -37.01
CA VAL A 627 -5.54 8.95 -36.06
C VAL A 627 -4.15 8.94 -36.67
N HIS A 628 -3.49 10.10 -36.70
CA HIS A 628 -2.11 10.29 -37.10
C HIS A 628 -1.34 10.94 -35.95
N ASN A 629 -0.62 10.12 -35.18
CA ASN A 629 0.18 10.51 -34.02
C ASN A 629 1.52 11.11 -34.46
N GLY A 630 1.87 12.30 -33.96
CA GLY A 630 3.12 12.99 -34.34
C GLY A 630 3.03 13.77 -35.66
N TYR A 631 1.81 14.10 -36.10
CA TYR A 631 1.52 14.89 -37.31
C TYR A 631 2.27 16.23 -37.38
N LEU A 632 2.46 16.87 -36.21
CA LEU A 632 3.27 18.08 -36.05
C LEU A 632 4.11 17.94 -34.77
N ASN A 633 5.39 18.31 -34.86
CA ASN A 633 6.28 18.41 -33.71
C ASN A 633 6.40 19.89 -33.29
N ALA A 634 5.69 20.28 -32.24
CA ALA A 634 5.78 21.63 -31.68
C ALA A 634 6.89 21.69 -30.62
N GLY A 635 7.42 22.89 -30.34
CA GLY A 635 8.43 23.08 -29.29
C GLY A 635 7.98 22.67 -27.87
N SER A 636 6.67 22.44 -27.68
CA SER A 636 6.06 21.93 -26.45
C SER A 636 5.68 20.45 -26.48
N GLY A 637 5.77 19.75 -27.63
CA GLY A 637 5.44 18.33 -27.73
C GLY A 637 4.91 17.86 -29.09
N LEU A 638 4.66 16.55 -29.18
CA LEU A 638 4.11 15.87 -30.37
C LEU A 638 2.58 16.01 -30.43
N LEU A 639 2.07 16.62 -31.49
CA LEU A 639 0.64 16.73 -31.78
C LEU A 639 0.15 15.49 -32.53
N ALA A 640 -0.98 14.94 -32.09
CA ALA A 640 -1.77 13.98 -32.84
C ALA A 640 -2.88 14.69 -33.62
N LYS A 641 -3.11 14.26 -34.86
CA LYS A 641 -4.25 14.65 -35.70
C LYS A 641 -5.28 13.54 -35.70
N VAL A 642 -6.53 13.88 -35.40
CA VAL A 642 -7.66 12.96 -35.45
C VAL A 642 -8.68 13.49 -36.44
N THR A 643 -9.25 12.62 -37.27
CA THR A 643 -10.19 13.00 -38.33
C THR A 643 -11.36 12.01 -38.37
N GLY A 644 -12.58 12.55 -38.26
CA GLY A 644 -13.82 11.79 -38.36
C GLY A 644 -14.37 11.80 -39.79
N TYR A 645 -14.82 10.64 -40.25
CA TYR A 645 -15.36 10.43 -41.58
C TYR A 645 -16.70 9.67 -41.55
N ASN A 646 -17.58 10.02 -42.47
CA ASN A 646 -18.81 9.29 -42.80
C ASN A 646 -18.56 8.39 -44.02
N ILE A 647 -19.06 7.16 -44.00
CA ILE A 647 -18.96 6.18 -45.09
C ILE A 647 -20.34 6.02 -45.71
N VAL A 648 -20.72 6.96 -46.58
CA VAL A 648 -21.99 6.88 -47.33
C VAL A 648 -21.96 5.69 -48.31
N ARG A 649 -20.79 5.36 -48.87
CA ARG A 649 -20.52 4.14 -49.64
C ARG A 649 -19.06 3.71 -49.42
N PRO A 650 -18.67 2.44 -49.65
CA PRO A 650 -17.27 2.00 -49.53
C PRO A 650 -16.27 2.79 -50.39
N THR A 651 -16.75 3.40 -51.48
CA THR A 651 -15.98 4.25 -52.42
C THR A 651 -16.18 5.76 -52.20
N GLN A 652 -17.09 6.17 -51.31
CA GLN A 652 -17.45 7.57 -51.07
C GLN A 652 -17.40 7.85 -49.56
N ILE A 653 -16.25 8.37 -49.13
CA ILE A 653 -15.93 8.67 -47.73
C ILE A 653 -15.87 10.20 -47.58
N GLU A 654 -16.79 10.74 -46.79
CA GLU A 654 -16.91 12.18 -46.53
C GLU A 654 -16.20 12.55 -45.23
N LYS A 655 -15.50 13.69 -45.21
CA LYS A 655 -14.79 14.18 -44.02
C LYS A 655 -15.72 15.07 -43.19
N LEU A 656 -16.05 14.65 -41.98
CA LEU A 656 -16.91 15.40 -41.06
C LEU A 656 -16.11 16.48 -40.31
N TRP A 657 -15.03 16.09 -39.65
CA TRP A 657 -14.28 16.97 -38.75
C TRP A 657 -12.80 16.58 -38.61
N GLU A 658 -11.98 17.53 -38.17
CA GLU A 658 -10.56 17.33 -37.84
C GLU A 658 -10.19 18.06 -36.54
N ILE A 659 -9.45 17.39 -35.66
CA ILE A 659 -9.04 17.89 -34.34
C ILE A 659 -7.56 17.61 -34.13
N LEU A 660 -6.83 18.57 -33.56
CA LEU A 660 -5.47 18.39 -33.06
C LEU A 660 -5.48 18.15 -31.54
N VAL A 661 -4.69 17.19 -31.08
CA VAL A 661 -4.55 16.81 -29.66
C VAL A 661 -3.08 16.89 -29.26
N GLY A 662 -2.78 17.51 -28.11
CA GLY A 662 -1.42 17.78 -27.61
C GLY A 662 -0.60 16.58 -27.14
N SER A 663 -1.02 15.36 -27.46
CA SER A 663 -0.38 14.10 -27.06
C SER A 663 -0.82 12.96 -27.98
N PRO A 664 0.01 11.93 -28.21
CA PRO A 664 -0.37 10.75 -28.99
C PRO A 664 -1.62 10.05 -28.42
N ILE A 665 -2.56 9.69 -29.28
CA ILE A 665 -3.71 8.86 -28.91
C ILE A 665 -3.27 7.40 -28.80
N VAL A 666 -3.53 6.79 -27.65
CA VAL A 666 -3.19 5.39 -27.33
C VAL A 666 -4.39 4.47 -27.61
N ASN A 667 -5.60 4.93 -27.31
CA ASN A 667 -6.82 4.15 -27.57
C ASN A 667 -8.00 5.04 -28.04
N LEU A 668 -8.91 4.43 -28.78
CA LEU A 668 -9.98 5.05 -29.56
C LEU A 668 -11.21 4.13 -29.55
N ASN A 669 -12.36 4.64 -29.16
CA ASN A 669 -13.65 3.98 -29.38
C ASN A 669 -14.73 4.99 -29.75
N PHE A 670 -15.80 4.56 -30.41
CA PHE A 670 -16.90 5.45 -30.77
C PHE A 670 -18.22 4.69 -30.94
N CYS A 671 -19.33 5.41 -30.77
CA CYS A 671 -20.70 5.00 -31.09
C CYS A 671 -21.28 5.99 -32.12
N HIS A 672 -22.56 5.82 -32.51
CA HIS A 672 -23.23 6.75 -33.43
C HIS A 672 -23.20 8.22 -32.97
N LYS A 673 -23.33 8.47 -31.65
CA LYS A 673 -23.36 9.84 -31.08
C LYS A 673 -21.96 10.43 -30.86
N TYR A 674 -21.01 9.64 -30.35
CA TYR A 674 -19.78 10.16 -29.74
C TYR A 674 -18.53 9.33 -30.07
N ALA A 675 -17.42 10.03 -30.28
CA ALA A 675 -16.07 9.47 -30.31
C ALA A 675 -15.30 9.79 -29.03
N MET A 676 -14.67 8.77 -28.44
CA MET A 676 -13.80 8.87 -27.28
C MET A 676 -12.34 8.68 -27.69
N LEU A 677 -11.53 9.69 -27.38
CA LEU A 677 -10.10 9.73 -27.65
C LEU A 677 -9.34 9.66 -26.32
N CYS A 678 -8.46 8.68 -26.17
CA CYS A 678 -7.65 8.50 -24.96
C CYS A 678 -6.16 8.68 -25.27
N SER A 679 -5.56 9.71 -24.67
CA SER A 679 -4.20 10.18 -24.92
C SER A 679 -3.16 9.51 -24.02
N LEU A 680 -1.88 9.56 -24.42
CA LEU A 680 -0.74 9.06 -23.64
C LEU A 680 -0.45 9.91 -22.38
N ASP A 681 -0.84 11.19 -22.40
CA ASP A 681 -0.72 12.12 -21.25
C ASP A 681 -1.77 11.90 -20.16
N GLY A 682 -2.65 10.89 -20.30
CA GLY A 682 -3.76 10.64 -19.38
C GLY A 682 -5.01 11.49 -19.65
N THR A 683 -5.06 12.29 -20.72
CA THR A 683 -6.27 13.03 -21.09
C THR A 683 -7.28 12.16 -21.84
N LEU A 684 -8.56 12.32 -21.51
CA LEU A 684 -9.70 11.76 -22.21
C LEU A 684 -10.52 12.90 -22.83
N ARG A 685 -10.86 12.76 -24.11
CA ARG A 685 -11.68 13.73 -24.86
C ARG A 685 -12.90 13.01 -25.43
N LEU A 686 -14.09 13.49 -25.07
CA LEU A 686 -15.35 13.03 -25.67
C LEU A 686 -15.82 14.05 -26.71
N VAL A 687 -15.92 13.59 -27.94
CA VAL A 687 -16.17 14.38 -29.16
C VAL A 687 -17.49 13.92 -29.77
N ASP A 688 -18.29 14.87 -30.24
CA ASP A 688 -19.51 14.65 -31.00
C ASP A 688 -19.19 14.13 -32.41
N MET A 689 -19.79 12.99 -32.81
CA MET A 689 -19.36 12.26 -34.01
C MET A 689 -19.72 12.97 -35.31
N GLU A 690 -20.79 13.76 -35.34
CA GLU A 690 -21.20 14.55 -36.50
C GLU A 690 -20.40 15.86 -36.59
N THR A 691 -20.36 16.61 -35.49
CA THR A 691 -19.87 18.00 -35.49
C THR A 691 -18.40 18.18 -35.13
N GLY A 692 -17.74 17.15 -34.56
CA GLY A 692 -16.37 17.26 -34.03
C GLY A 692 -16.25 18.14 -32.79
N LYS A 693 -17.37 18.57 -32.19
CA LYS A 693 -17.38 19.43 -31.00
C LYS A 693 -17.11 18.62 -29.74
N ALA A 694 -16.32 19.14 -28.81
CA ALA A 694 -16.15 18.52 -27.49
C ALA A 694 -17.49 18.54 -26.72
N LYS A 695 -17.98 17.36 -26.30
CA LYS A 695 -19.25 17.21 -25.57
C LYS A 695 -19.10 17.48 -24.07
N LEU A 696 -17.93 17.16 -23.52
CA LEU A 696 -17.53 17.37 -22.13
C LEU A 696 -16.17 18.09 -22.09
N PRO A 697 -15.82 18.76 -20.96
CA PRO A 697 -14.45 19.19 -20.70
C PRO A 697 -13.46 18.02 -20.79
N VAL A 698 -12.18 18.32 -21.04
CA VAL A 698 -11.12 17.29 -21.08
C VAL A 698 -11.00 16.65 -19.71
N ILE A 699 -11.25 15.34 -19.62
CA ILE A 699 -11.20 14.59 -18.36
C ILE A 699 -9.77 14.13 -18.11
N SER A 700 -9.24 14.37 -16.91
CA SER A 700 -7.95 13.84 -16.47
C SER A 700 -8.11 12.43 -15.88
N LEU A 701 -7.30 11.50 -16.36
CA LEU A 701 -7.16 10.15 -15.83
C LEU A 701 -5.87 10.04 -15.02
N SER A 702 -5.80 9.07 -14.11
CA SER A 702 -4.58 8.75 -13.35
C SER A 702 -3.42 8.34 -14.25
N THR A 703 -3.70 7.62 -15.34
CA THR A 703 -2.77 7.30 -16.45
C THR A 703 -3.54 7.04 -17.76
N ALA A 704 -2.80 6.83 -18.85
CA ALA A 704 -3.35 6.46 -20.15
C ALA A 704 -4.31 5.24 -20.09
N ALA A 705 -5.35 5.27 -20.92
CA ALA A 705 -6.31 4.18 -21.05
C ALA A 705 -5.68 2.96 -21.75
N VAL A 706 -5.76 1.79 -21.10
CA VAL A 706 -5.45 0.50 -21.73
C VAL A 706 -6.60 0.08 -22.64
N GLN A 707 -7.84 0.18 -22.16
CA GLN A 707 -9.04 -0.12 -22.95
C GLN A 707 -10.18 0.84 -22.62
N CYS A 708 -10.99 1.19 -23.62
CA CYS A 708 -12.09 2.13 -23.49
C CYS A 708 -13.34 1.65 -24.25
N ALA A 709 -14.53 1.86 -23.69
CA ALA A 709 -15.79 1.31 -24.17
C ALA A 709 -16.98 2.25 -24.00
N PHE A 710 -18.05 2.00 -24.76
CA PHE A 710 -19.39 2.55 -24.58
C PHE A 710 -20.35 1.39 -24.28
N CYS A 711 -21.49 1.66 -23.63
CA CYS A 711 -22.63 0.75 -23.70
C CYS A 711 -23.26 0.78 -25.12
N PRO A 712 -24.03 -0.23 -25.54
CA PRO A 712 -24.64 -0.28 -26.88
C PRO A 712 -25.41 0.99 -27.30
N SER A 713 -26.19 1.59 -26.40
CA SER A 713 -26.96 2.84 -26.62
C SER A 713 -26.10 4.12 -26.59
N GLY A 714 -24.83 4.02 -26.20
CA GLY A 714 -23.91 5.15 -26.12
C GLY A 714 -24.20 6.17 -25.01
N ARG A 715 -25.08 5.86 -24.05
CA ARG A 715 -25.37 6.72 -22.87
C ARG A 715 -24.24 6.70 -21.84
N LEU A 716 -23.68 5.51 -21.61
CA LEU A 716 -22.56 5.26 -20.71
C LEU A 716 -21.25 5.11 -21.49
N VAL A 717 -20.17 5.63 -20.93
CA VAL A 717 -18.80 5.53 -21.45
C VAL A 717 -17.85 5.16 -20.32
N GLY A 718 -16.82 4.37 -20.58
CA GLY A 718 -15.87 3.96 -19.55
C GLY A 718 -14.47 3.62 -20.04
N VAL A 719 -13.55 3.55 -19.09
CA VAL A 719 -12.11 3.36 -19.30
C VAL A 719 -11.51 2.48 -18.20
N VAL A 720 -10.58 1.62 -18.61
CA VAL A 720 -9.59 0.95 -17.74
C VAL A 720 -8.21 1.57 -18.00
N THR A 721 -7.57 2.12 -16.97
CA THR A 721 -6.22 2.75 -17.05
C THR A 721 -5.08 1.75 -16.83
N ASP A 722 -3.82 2.14 -17.08
CA ASP A 722 -2.65 1.27 -16.84
C ASP A 722 -2.47 0.91 -15.35
N CYS A 723 -2.91 1.78 -14.44
CA CYS A 723 -2.87 1.62 -12.99
C CYS A 723 -4.20 1.06 -12.46
N GLY A 724 -4.76 0.08 -13.19
CA GLY A 724 -5.89 -0.73 -12.75
C GLY A 724 -7.17 0.05 -12.40
N THR A 725 -7.31 1.32 -12.79
CA THR A 725 -8.47 2.13 -12.42
C THR A 725 -9.57 1.95 -13.46
N LEU A 726 -10.74 1.46 -13.04
CA LEU A 726 -11.95 1.39 -13.86
C LEU A 726 -12.85 2.59 -13.50
N ARG A 727 -13.29 3.33 -14.52
CA ARG A 727 -14.32 4.36 -14.38
C ARG A 727 -15.36 4.23 -15.49
N ILE A 728 -16.62 4.44 -15.14
CA ILE A 728 -17.76 4.57 -16.05
C ILE A 728 -18.48 5.88 -15.70
N TRP A 729 -18.86 6.64 -16.71
CA TRP A 729 -19.56 7.92 -16.62
C TRP A 729 -20.86 7.87 -17.41
N HIS A 730 -21.91 8.50 -16.90
CA HIS A 730 -23.12 8.77 -17.68
C HIS A 730 -22.94 10.11 -18.40
N ILE A 731 -23.00 10.11 -19.74
CA ILE A 731 -22.64 11.28 -20.56
C ILE A 731 -23.67 12.40 -20.42
N GLU A 732 -24.95 12.04 -20.50
CA GLU A 732 -26.06 13.01 -20.52
C GLU A 732 -26.29 13.62 -19.12
N GLU A 733 -26.35 12.81 -18.06
CA GLU A 733 -26.39 13.23 -16.64
C GLU A 733 -25.08 13.83 -16.09
N ARG A 734 -23.96 13.70 -16.83
CA ARG A 734 -22.60 14.20 -16.49
C ARG A 734 -22.00 13.69 -15.16
N ARG A 735 -22.51 12.61 -14.59
CA ARG A 735 -21.99 12.00 -13.34
C ARG A 735 -21.09 10.78 -13.60
N ILE A 736 -20.34 10.39 -12.57
CA ILE A 736 -19.77 9.04 -12.47
C ILE A 736 -20.94 8.07 -12.26
N PHE A 737 -20.91 6.96 -12.99
CA PHE A 737 -21.81 5.81 -12.79
C PHE A 737 -21.14 4.76 -11.90
N LEU A 738 -19.88 4.41 -12.19
CA LEU A 738 -19.09 3.43 -11.42
C LEU A 738 -17.62 3.87 -11.35
N ALA A 739 -16.97 3.71 -10.20
CA ALA A 739 -15.54 3.95 -10.01
C ALA A 739 -14.93 2.90 -9.07
N VAL A 740 -14.11 2.00 -9.63
CA VAL A 740 -13.63 0.77 -9.01
C VAL A 740 -12.16 0.54 -9.40
N THR A 741 -11.42 -0.34 -8.72
CA THR A 741 -10.12 -0.80 -9.22
C THR A 741 -10.12 -2.30 -9.55
N CYS A 742 -9.44 -2.67 -10.63
CA CYS A 742 -9.28 -4.04 -11.10
C CYS A 742 -7.92 -4.64 -10.71
N HIS A 743 -7.23 -4.10 -9.70
CA HIS A 743 -5.94 -4.62 -9.23
C HIS A 743 -6.03 -6.08 -8.75
N GLU A 744 -7.11 -6.43 -8.07
CA GLU A 744 -7.42 -7.78 -7.56
C GLU A 744 -7.41 -8.83 -8.68
N ILE A 745 -7.97 -8.49 -9.84
CA ILE A 745 -7.99 -9.34 -11.05
C ILE A 745 -6.82 -9.07 -12.01
N GLY A 746 -5.98 -8.06 -11.76
CA GLY A 746 -4.86 -7.68 -12.62
C GLY A 746 -3.53 -8.36 -12.27
N GLY A 747 -3.28 -8.61 -10.98
CA GLY A 747 -1.93 -8.86 -10.44
C GLY A 747 -1.11 -10.04 -11.00
N LYS A 748 -1.72 -10.99 -11.73
CA LYS A 748 -1.03 -12.14 -12.36
C LYS A 748 -1.58 -12.51 -13.75
N LEU A 749 -2.42 -11.66 -14.37
CA LEU A 749 -3.41 -12.13 -15.35
C LEU A 749 -3.38 -11.43 -16.73
N GLY A 750 -2.19 -11.21 -17.31
CA GLY A 750 -2.04 -10.89 -18.73
C GLY A 750 -2.41 -9.44 -19.14
N THR A 751 -2.75 -9.25 -20.42
CA THR A 751 -3.19 -7.95 -20.98
C THR A 751 -4.72 -7.90 -20.98
N VAL A 752 -5.34 -6.77 -20.67
CA VAL A 752 -6.77 -6.55 -20.99
C VAL A 752 -6.90 -6.56 -22.52
N VAL A 753 -7.68 -7.51 -23.05
CA VAL A 753 -7.96 -7.64 -24.49
C VAL A 753 -9.27 -6.93 -24.83
N GLN A 754 -10.32 -7.18 -24.04
CA GLN A 754 -11.64 -6.63 -24.26
C GLN A 754 -12.19 -6.04 -22.96
N PHE A 755 -12.88 -4.92 -23.11
CA PHE A 755 -13.69 -4.30 -22.06
C PHE A 755 -15.03 -3.91 -22.69
N VAL A 756 -16.12 -4.25 -22.01
CA VAL A 756 -17.51 -4.02 -22.44
C VAL A 756 -18.29 -3.47 -21.26
N ILE A 757 -19.33 -2.69 -21.53
CA ILE A 757 -20.26 -2.13 -20.55
C ILE A 757 -21.66 -2.53 -21.01
N THR A 758 -22.50 -3.08 -20.12
CA THR A 758 -23.91 -3.38 -20.44
C THR A 758 -24.76 -2.09 -20.49
N GLU A 759 -26.03 -2.18 -20.89
CA GLU A 759 -26.95 -1.03 -20.82
C GLU A 759 -27.12 -0.50 -19.39
N ASP A 760 -27.09 -1.40 -18.40
CA ASP A 760 -27.19 -1.08 -16.98
C ASP A 760 -25.84 -0.73 -16.34
N GLY A 761 -24.79 -0.53 -17.15
CA GLY A 761 -23.48 -0.06 -16.71
C GLY A 761 -22.58 -1.11 -16.06
N VAL A 762 -22.95 -2.39 -16.10
CA VAL A 762 -22.14 -3.47 -15.54
C VAL A 762 -20.87 -3.67 -16.40
N PRO A 763 -19.65 -3.59 -15.82
CA PRO A 763 -18.41 -3.77 -16.56
C PRO A 763 -18.09 -5.24 -16.78
N MET A 764 -17.60 -5.60 -17.96
CA MET A 764 -17.03 -6.91 -18.25
C MET A 764 -15.62 -6.77 -18.83
N ILE A 765 -14.64 -7.44 -18.22
CA ILE A 765 -13.22 -7.38 -18.60
C ILE A 765 -12.72 -8.78 -18.99
N LEU A 766 -12.10 -8.90 -20.16
CA LEU A 766 -11.47 -10.12 -20.68
C LEU A 766 -9.96 -9.94 -20.81
N PHE A 767 -9.21 -10.88 -20.25
CA PHE A 767 -7.75 -10.92 -20.30
C PHE A 767 -7.22 -11.93 -21.33
N SER A 768 -5.99 -11.70 -21.84
CA SER A 768 -5.37 -12.54 -22.89
C SER A 768 -5.03 -13.97 -22.48
N ASN A 769 -5.18 -14.31 -21.20
CA ASN A 769 -5.06 -15.68 -20.69
C ASN A 769 -6.36 -16.51 -20.78
N GLY A 770 -7.45 -15.90 -21.25
CA GLY A 770 -8.78 -16.51 -21.36
C GLY A 770 -9.71 -16.26 -20.16
N ASN A 771 -9.23 -15.65 -19.07
CA ASN A 771 -10.08 -15.32 -17.92
C ASN A 771 -10.94 -14.08 -18.21
N ALA A 772 -12.20 -14.09 -17.75
CA ALA A 772 -13.12 -12.96 -17.84
C ALA A 772 -13.83 -12.71 -16.49
N TYR A 773 -14.06 -11.43 -16.19
CA TYR A 773 -14.63 -10.97 -14.91
C TYR A 773 -15.67 -9.87 -15.12
N SER A 774 -16.63 -9.79 -14.20
CA SER A 774 -17.61 -8.70 -14.05
C SER A 774 -17.48 -8.09 -12.65
N TYR A 775 -18.07 -6.91 -12.40
CA TYR A 775 -18.13 -6.33 -11.06
C TYR A 775 -19.57 -6.23 -10.56
N SER A 776 -19.85 -6.74 -9.36
CA SER A 776 -21.12 -6.55 -8.66
C SER A 776 -21.00 -5.42 -7.67
N GLU A 777 -21.78 -4.35 -7.85
CA GLU A 777 -21.87 -3.25 -6.89
C GLU A 777 -22.52 -3.69 -5.56
N GLN A 778 -23.49 -4.59 -5.60
CA GLN A 778 -24.17 -5.11 -4.40
C GLN A 778 -23.23 -5.91 -3.48
N LEU A 779 -22.30 -6.66 -4.07
CA LEU A 779 -21.30 -7.46 -3.34
C LEU A 779 -19.94 -6.73 -3.22
N GLN A 780 -19.81 -5.53 -3.80
CA GLN A 780 -18.56 -4.79 -3.95
C GLN A 780 -17.37 -5.63 -4.49
N SER A 781 -17.65 -6.66 -5.28
CA SER A 781 -16.73 -7.77 -5.59
C SER A 781 -16.66 -8.11 -7.08
N TRP A 782 -15.51 -8.61 -7.52
CA TRP A 782 -15.31 -9.14 -8.87
C TRP A 782 -15.91 -10.54 -9.03
N LEU A 783 -16.95 -10.66 -9.86
CA LEU A 783 -17.58 -11.91 -10.28
C LEU A 783 -16.78 -12.60 -11.39
N VAL A 784 -16.77 -13.93 -11.36
CA VAL A 784 -15.97 -14.76 -12.26
C VAL A 784 -16.83 -15.25 -13.43
N LEU A 785 -16.59 -14.73 -14.64
CA LEU A 785 -17.35 -15.11 -15.85
C LEU A 785 -16.71 -16.27 -16.62
N SER A 786 -15.38 -16.37 -16.60
CA SER A 786 -14.62 -17.45 -17.23
C SER A 786 -13.23 -17.58 -16.59
N THR A 787 -12.77 -18.81 -16.37
CA THR A 787 -11.39 -19.11 -15.94
C THR A 787 -10.94 -20.46 -16.50
N LYS A 788 -9.74 -20.90 -16.08
CA LYS A 788 -9.16 -22.20 -16.44
C LYS A 788 -9.74 -23.39 -15.67
N ASP A 789 -10.67 -23.17 -14.73
CA ASP A 789 -11.40 -24.22 -13.99
C ASP A 789 -11.98 -25.27 -14.96
N PRO A 790 -11.71 -26.58 -14.76
CA PRO A 790 -12.29 -27.66 -15.54
C PRO A 790 -13.83 -27.61 -15.66
N ILE A 791 -14.56 -27.23 -14.61
CA ILE A 791 -16.03 -27.18 -14.61
C ILE A 791 -16.51 -26.08 -15.56
N ILE A 792 -16.01 -24.86 -15.37
CA ILE A 792 -16.32 -23.71 -16.24
C ILE A 792 -15.90 -23.99 -17.69
N ARG A 793 -14.70 -24.52 -17.91
CA ARG A 793 -14.20 -24.86 -19.26
C ARG A 793 -15.08 -25.90 -19.96
N HIS A 794 -15.46 -26.96 -19.26
CA HIS A 794 -16.31 -28.03 -19.80
C HIS A 794 -17.73 -27.51 -20.09
N GLY A 795 -18.30 -26.67 -19.22
CA GLY A 795 -19.56 -25.97 -19.47
C GLY A 795 -19.49 -25.12 -20.74
N LEU A 796 -18.56 -24.17 -20.79
CA LEU A 796 -18.34 -23.25 -21.94
C LEU A 796 -18.10 -23.95 -23.28
N GLN A 797 -17.55 -25.17 -23.27
CA GLN A 797 -17.32 -25.98 -24.46
C GLN A 797 -18.53 -26.84 -24.89
N THR A 798 -19.50 -27.07 -24.00
CA THR A 798 -20.60 -28.02 -24.23
C THR A 798 -22.01 -27.41 -24.20
N THR A 799 -22.20 -26.21 -23.64
CA THR A 799 -23.52 -25.53 -23.58
C THR A 799 -23.64 -24.34 -24.53
N ILE A 800 -22.55 -23.67 -24.89
CA ILE A 800 -22.57 -22.50 -25.79
C ILE A 800 -22.44 -22.98 -27.25
N PRO A 801 -23.37 -22.63 -28.17
CA PRO A 801 -23.25 -22.97 -29.59
C PRO A 801 -21.99 -22.39 -30.23
N LYS A 802 -21.31 -23.18 -31.07
CA LYS A 802 -20.07 -22.75 -31.75
C LYS A 802 -20.31 -21.61 -32.75
N ASP A 803 -21.50 -21.56 -33.33
CA ASP A 803 -21.91 -20.58 -34.34
C ASP A 803 -22.62 -19.35 -33.74
N PHE A 804 -22.51 -19.15 -32.41
CA PHE A 804 -23.19 -18.06 -31.71
C PHE A 804 -22.67 -16.68 -32.14
N GLN A 805 -23.55 -15.86 -32.72
CA GLN A 805 -23.23 -14.48 -33.12
C GLN A 805 -23.21 -13.56 -31.89
N LYS A 806 -22.11 -12.81 -31.73
CA LYS A 806 -21.90 -11.92 -30.57
C LYS A 806 -22.88 -10.75 -30.57
N ASN A 807 -23.81 -10.75 -29.62
CA ASN A 807 -24.79 -9.70 -29.37
C ASN A 807 -24.65 -9.23 -27.90
N TYR A 808 -23.90 -8.15 -27.68
CA TYR A 808 -23.67 -7.60 -26.34
C TYR A 808 -24.86 -6.80 -25.76
N PHE A 809 -25.94 -6.62 -26.52
CA PHE A 809 -27.17 -5.96 -26.05
C PHE A 809 -28.11 -6.97 -25.39
N SER A 810 -28.40 -8.10 -26.07
CA SER A 810 -29.28 -9.15 -25.53
C SER A 810 -28.53 -10.27 -24.79
N TYR A 811 -27.25 -10.49 -25.10
CA TYR A 811 -26.47 -11.61 -24.55
C TYR A 811 -25.04 -11.18 -24.15
N PRO A 812 -24.88 -10.24 -23.20
CA PRO A 812 -23.58 -9.70 -22.78
C PRO A 812 -22.63 -10.76 -22.18
N LEU A 813 -23.11 -11.64 -21.31
CA LEU A 813 -22.32 -12.69 -20.68
C LEU A 813 -21.85 -13.73 -21.71
N ILE A 814 -22.79 -14.29 -22.49
CA ILE A 814 -22.51 -15.32 -23.49
C ILE A 814 -21.60 -14.76 -24.60
N SER A 815 -21.79 -13.53 -25.04
CA SER A 815 -20.92 -12.91 -26.05
C SER A 815 -19.48 -12.71 -25.56
N THR A 816 -19.31 -12.43 -24.27
CA THR A 816 -18.00 -12.29 -23.61
C THR A 816 -17.35 -13.65 -23.40
N GLN A 817 -18.12 -14.65 -22.95
CA GLN A 817 -17.68 -16.04 -22.80
C GLN A 817 -17.31 -16.72 -24.12
N ALA A 818 -18.09 -16.50 -25.19
CA ALA A 818 -17.77 -16.97 -26.54
C ALA A 818 -16.45 -16.39 -27.07
N ALA A 819 -16.07 -15.17 -26.64
CA ALA A 819 -14.73 -14.64 -26.92
C ALA A 819 -13.61 -15.37 -26.15
N THR A 820 -13.88 -15.90 -24.94
CA THR A 820 -12.89 -16.70 -24.18
C THR A 820 -12.58 -18.03 -24.86
N ASN A 821 -13.58 -18.68 -25.47
CA ASN A 821 -13.43 -19.94 -26.20
C ASN A 821 -12.41 -19.83 -27.36
N THR A 822 -12.29 -18.66 -28.00
CA THR A 822 -11.27 -18.41 -29.04
C THR A 822 -9.82 -18.53 -28.52
N PHE A 823 -9.58 -18.17 -27.25
CA PHE A 823 -8.25 -18.28 -26.61
C PHE A 823 -8.01 -19.67 -26.00
N ALA A 824 -9.06 -20.42 -25.66
CA ALA A 824 -8.97 -21.73 -25.02
C ALA A 824 -8.52 -22.87 -25.97
N ALA A 825 -8.64 -22.68 -27.29
CA ALA A 825 -8.50 -23.71 -28.33
C ALA A 825 -7.07 -24.28 -28.59
N LYS A 826 -6.14 -24.17 -27.62
CA LYS A 826 -4.76 -24.68 -27.71
C LYS A 826 -4.30 -25.59 -26.56
N SER A 827 -5.16 -25.90 -25.60
CA SER A 827 -4.89 -26.97 -24.63
C SER A 827 -5.37 -28.31 -25.20
N THR A 828 -4.46 -29.25 -25.45
CA THR A 828 -4.78 -30.64 -25.80
C THR A 828 -5.71 -31.26 -24.74
N SER A 829 -6.90 -31.66 -25.15
CA SER A 829 -7.81 -32.45 -24.32
C SER A 829 -7.22 -33.85 -24.12
N VAL A 830 -7.10 -34.27 -22.86
CA VAL A 830 -6.85 -35.67 -22.53
C VAL A 830 -8.22 -36.33 -22.46
N ASP A 831 -8.56 -37.15 -23.45
CA ASP A 831 -9.81 -37.90 -23.45
C ASP A 831 -9.79 -38.95 -22.33
N MET A 832 -10.60 -38.72 -21.30
CA MET A 832 -10.75 -39.59 -20.13
C MET A 832 -12.23 -39.89 -19.92
N ASN A 833 -12.58 -41.14 -20.21
CA ASN A 833 -13.85 -41.86 -20.03
C ASN A 833 -15.15 -41.10 -19.71
N ILE A 834 -16.18 -41.48 -20.46
CA ILE A 834 -17.60 -41.34 -20.11
C ILE A 834 -17.84 -41.91 -18.71
N ASN A 835 -18.39 -41.11 -17.79
CA ASN A 835 -19.34 -41.49 -16.72
C ASN A 835 -19.68 -40.28 -15.84
N ASP A 836 -20.95 -40.17 -15.43
CA ASP A 836 -21.60 -39.35 -14.38
C ASP A 836 -21.15 -37.90 -14.10
N TRP A 837 -19.88 -37.65 -13.78
CA TRP A 837 -19.40 -36.35 -13.28
C TRP A 837 -19.66 -35.20 -14.26
N GLN A 838 -19.60 -35.46 -15.57
CA GLN A 838 -19.82 -34.48 -16.63
C GLN A 838 -21.22 -33.85 -16.59
N SER A 839 -22.24 -34.63 -16.21
CA SER A 839 -23.63 -34.15 -16.12
C SER A 839 -23.84 -33.26 -14.89
N SER A 840 -23.27 -33.67 -13.75
CA SER A 840 -23.27 -32.87 -12.52
C SER A 840 -22.51 -31.55 -12.71
N ALA A 841 -21.35 -31.59 -13.37
CA ALA A 841 -20.56 -30.40 -13.70
C ALA A 841 -21.29 -29.43 -14.64
N LYS A 842 -22.07 -29.94 -15.62
CA LYS A 842 -22.93 -29.10 -16.47
C LYS A 842 -24.06 -28.44 -15.68
N ILE A 843 -24.69 -29.18 -14.77
CA ILE A 843 -25.73 -28.65 -13.88
C ILE A 843 -25.18 -27.50 -13.05
N SER A 844 -24.09 -27.70 -12.30
CA SER A 844 -23.55 -26.64 -11.44
C SER A 844 -22.85 -25.50 -12.18
N PHE A 845 -22.41 -25.72 -13.43
CA PHE A 845 -22.05 -24.63 -14.32
C PHE A 845 -23.26 -23.73 -14.65
N ILE A 846 -24.41 -24.32 -15.01
CA ILE A 846 -25.64 -23.58 -15.36
C ILE A 846 -26.29 -22.92 -14.13
N GLU A 847 -26.31 -23.60 -12.97
CA GLU A 847 -26.76 -23.01 -11.69
C GLU A 847 -25.99 -21.68 -11.42
N ASN A 848 -24.68 -21.66 -11.65
CA ASN A 848 -23.86 -20.44 -11.57
C ASN A 848 -24.12 -19.44 -12.71
N GLN A 849 -24.47 -19.89 -13.93
CA GLN A 849 -24.82 -18.95 -15.01
C GLN A 849 -26.12 -18.19 -14.76
N ILE A 850 -27.11 -18.82 -14.10
CA ILE A 850 -28.35 -18.15 -13.68
C ILE A 850 -28.00 -17.01 -12.71
N MET A 851 -27.23 -17.31 -11.64
CA MET A 851 -26.78 -16.29 -10.67
C MET A 851 -25.96 -15.16 -11.31
N LEU A 852 -25.11 -15.47 -12.30
CA LEU A 852 -24.38 -14.44 -13.05
C LEU A 852 -25.31 -13.59 -13.94
N SER A 853 -26.34 -14.18 -14.56
CA SER A 853 -27.30 -13.42 -15.36
C SER A 853 -28.16 -12.48 -14.49
N GLU A 854 -28.48 -12.89 -13.26
CA GLU A 854 -29.13 -12.04 -12.26
C GLU A 854 -28.22 -10.87 -11.86
N ALA A 855 -26.96 -11.14 -11.52
CA ALA A 855 -25.99 -10.11 -11.13
C ALA A 855 -25.55 -9.16 -12.27
N ILE A 856 -25.81 -9.53 -13.53
CA ILE A 856 -25.56 -8.69 -14.73
C ILE A 856 -26.86 -7.98 -15.19
N ASN A 857 -28.00 -8.21 -14.52
CA ASN A 857 -29.34 -7.70 -14.85
C ASN A 857 -29.86 -8.15 -16.24
N SER A 858 -29.40 -9.29 -16.73
CA SER A 858 -29.60 -9.75 -18.11
C SER A 858 -30.81 -10.67 -18.25
N SER A 859 -32.00 -10.08 -18.40
CA SER A 859 -33.29 -10.81 -18.50
C SER A 859 -33.36 -11.84 -19.64
N HIS A 860 -32.68 -11.58 -20.76
CA HIS A 860 -32.62 -12.49 -21.91
C HIS A 860 -31.72 -13.71 -21.63
N GLU A 861 -30.60 -13.51 -20.94
CA GLU A 861 -29.71 -14.61 -20.52
C GLU A 861 -30.33 -15.44 -19.40
N LEU A 862 -31.08 -14.81 -18.50
CA LEU A 862 -31.88 -15.51 -17.49
C LEU A 862 -32.81 -16.55 -18.16
N ILE A 863 -33.62 -16.12 -19.13
CA ILE A 863 -34.54 -16.99 -19.89
C ILE A 863 -33.76 -18.12 -20.60
N PHE A 864 -32.63 -17.80 -21.24
CA PHE A 864 -31.79 -18.80 -21.91
C PHE A 864 -31.23 -19.85 -20.94
N TRP A 865 -30.70 -19.44 -19.80
CA TRP A 865 -30.08 -20.36 -18.84
C TRP A 865 -31.11 -21.19 -18.08
N TYR A 866 -32.30 -20.67 -17.74
CA TYR A 866 -33.40 -21.48 -17.20
C TYR A 866 -33.85 -22.58 -18.19
N ASN A 867 -33.96 -22.26 -19.49
CA ASN A 867 -34.29 -23.25 -20.52
C ASN A 867 -33.21 -24.34 -20.65
N MET A 868 -31.93 -23.95 -20.60
CA MET A 868 -30.80 -24.89 -20.61
C MET A 868 -30.73 -25.74 -19.32
N TYR A 869 -31.10 -25.16 -18.17
CA TYR A 869 -31.16 -25.88 -16.89
C TYR A 869 -32.25 -26.95 -16.92
N ALA A 870 -33.45 -26.60 -17.38
CA ALA A 870 -34.56 -27.54 -17.59
C ALA A 870 -34.16 -28.68 -18.54
N TYR A 871 -33.46 -28.37 -19.64
CA TYR A 871 -33.00 -29.38 -20.60
C TYR A 871 -31.97 -30.37 -19.99
N GLN A 872 -30.97 -29.88 -19.24
CA GLN A 872 -30.00 -30.77 -18.59
C GLN A 872 -30.61 -31.58 -17.43
N LEU A 873 -31.55 -31.00 -16.67
CA LEU A 873 -32.34 -31.74 -15.68
C LEU A 873 -33.26 -32.78 -16.33
N ALA A 874 -33.86 -32.48 -17.48
CA ALA A 874 -34.70 -33.44 -18.20
C ALA A 874 -33.91 -34.66 -18.67
N LEU A 875 -32.68 -34.44 -19.15
CA LEU A 875 -31.75 -35.50 -19.58
C LEU A 875 -31.16 -36.30 -18.40
N SER A 876 -30.68 -35.61 -17.35
CA SER A 876 -29.77 -36.21 -16.36
C SER A 876 -30.13 -35.98 -14.89
N GLY A 877 -31.20 -35.22 -14.61
CA GLY A 877 -31.63 -34.86 -13.27
C GLY A 877 -32.50 -35.92 -12.55
N THR A 878 -32.64 -35.72 -11.25
CA THR A 878 -33.59 -36.44 -10.38
C THR A 878 -34.94 -35.72 -10.34
N GLU A 879 -36.03 -36.46 -10.11
CA GLU A 879 -37.38 -35.85 -10.03
C GLU A 879 -37.46 -34.79 -8.92
N GLN A 880 -36.80 -35.02 -7.78
CA GLN A 880 -36.77 -34.07 -6.66
C GLN A 880 -36.16 -32.70 -7.04
N ARG A 881 -35.05 -32.68 -7.79
CA ARG A 881 -34.45 -31.42 -8.27
C ARG A 881 -35.36 -30.71 -9.27
N LEU A 882 -36.07 -31.47 -10.09
CA LEU A 882 -37.00 -30.91 -11.07
C LEU A 882 -38.28 -30.35 -10.42
N ARG A 883 -38.82 -31.03 -9.40
CA ARG A 883 -39.92 -30.52 -8.57
C ARG A 883 -39.53 -29.21 -7.88
N LEU A 884 -38.39 -29.16 -7.19
CA LEU A 884 -37.91 -27.93 -6.52
C LEU A 884 -37.79 -26.73 -7.47
N LEU A 885 -37.37 -26.93 -8.73
CA LEU A 885 -37.35 -25.89 -9.76
C LEU A 885 -38.78 -25.44 -10.16
N LEU A 886 -39.69 -26.40 -10.38
CA LEU A 886 -41.06 -26.10 -10.77
C LEU A 886 -41.85 -25.45 -9.62
N ASP A 887 -41.62 -25.86 -8.38
CA ASP A 887 -42.22 -25.32 -7.16
C ASP A 887 -41.79 -23.85 -6.92
N ASP A 888 -40.49 -23.53 -7.06
CA ASP A 888 -40.02 -22.15 -6.95
C ASP A 888 -40.60 -21.26 -8.06
N LEU A 889 -40.66 -21.75 -9.31
CA LEU A 889 -41.22 -21.02 -10.45
C LEU A 889 -42.76 -20.89 -10.40
N LEU A 890 -43.45 -21.76 -9.66
CA LEU A 890 -44.89 -21.66 -9.39
C LEU A 890 -45.19 -20.68 -8.23
N GLY A 891 -44.32 -20.64 -7.22
CA GLY A 891 -44.43 -19.75 -6.06
C GLY A 891 -45.35 -20.27 -4.94
N PRO A 892 -45.54 -19.48 -3.86
CA PRO A 892 -46.40 -19.87 -2.75
C PRO A 892 -47.87 -20.04 -3.16
N SER A 893 -48.59 -20.94 -2.48
CA SER A 893 -49.93 -21.43 -2.83
C SER A 893 -50.94 -20.36 -3.28
N PRO A 894 -51.92 -20.73 -4.16
CA PRO A 894 -52.81 -19.81 -4.87
C PRO A 894 -53.79 -18.97 -4.01
N LEU A 895 -53.68 -19.03 -2.67
CA LEU A 895 -54.43 -18.20 -1.73
C LEU A 895 -53.82 -16.79 -1.55
N ASN A 896 -52.56 -16.57 -1.94
CA ASN A 896 -51.87 -15.27 -1.87
C ASN A 896 -51.62 -14.65 -3.28
N ALA A 897 -52.51 -14.90 -4.24
CA ALA A 897 -52.27 -14.66 -5.67
C ALA A 897 -52.28 -13.18 -6.14
N THR A 898 -52.27 -12.20 -5.23
CA THR A 898 -52.44 -10.76 -5.54
C THR A 898 -51.19 -10.04 -6.05
N GLN A 899 -50.01 -10.68 -6.07
CA GLN A 899 -48.79 -10.11 -6.64
C GLN A 899 -48.05 -11.10 -7.53
N GLU A 900 -47.65 -10.67 -8.72
CA GLU A 900 -46.80 -11.47 -9.59
C GLU A 900 -45.34 -11.41 -9.14
N HIS A 901 -44.82 -12.52 -8.62
CA HIS A 901 -43.38 -12.66 -8.38
C HIS A 901 -42.60 -12.61 -9.72
N LYS A 902 -41.71 -11.62 -9.83
CA LYS A 902 -40.84 -11.36 -11.00
C LYS A 902 -39.38 -11.51 -10.63
N ILE A 903 -38.58 -12.12 -11.49
CA ILE A 903 -37.11 -12.16 -11.42
C ILE A 903 -36.59 -11.28 -12.56
N LEU A 904 -35.79 -10.25 -12.26
CA LEU A 904 -35.32 -9.25 -13.24
C LEU A 904 -36.43 -8.72 -14.18
N CYS A 905 -37.58 -8.34 -13.59
CA CYS A 905 -38.81 -7.94 -14.29
C CYS A 905 -39.51 -9.01 -15.17
N VAL A 906 -38.93 -10.20 -15.36
CA VAL A 906 -39.58 -11.35 -16.01
C VAL A 906 -40.52 -12.04 -15.01
N PRO A 907 -41.81 -12.26 -15.31
CA PRO A 907 -42.70 -12.99 -14.41
C PRO A 907 -42.31 -14.47 -14.32
N LYS A 908 -42.24 -15.03 -13.10
CA LYS A 908 -41.86 -16.45 -12.88
C LYS A 908 -42.71 -17.42 -13.71
N HIS A 909 -43.98 -17.10 -13.92
CA HIS A 909 -44.92 -17.86 -14.77
C HIS A 909 -44.46 -17.98 -16.24
N GLN A 910 -43.75 -16.99 -16.80
CA GLN A 910 -43.22 -17.07 -18.17
C GLN A 910 -42.00 -17.99 -18.24
N LEU A 911 -41.14 -17.98 -17.21
CA LEU A 911 -40.05 -18.95 -17.08
C LEU A 911 -40.61 -20.37 -16.92
N LEU A 912 -41.63 -20.56 -16.07
CA LEU A 912 -42.33 -21.83 -15.88
C LEU A 912 -42.91 -22.39 -17.19
N ALA A 913 -43.57 -21.55 -18.00
CA ALA A 913 -44.10 -21.96 -19.29
C ALA A 913 -43.00 -22.49 -20.25
N ASN A 914 -41.88 -21.78 -20.36
CA ASN A 914 -40.76 -22.21 -21.20
C ASN A 914 -40.13 -23.53 -20.69
N VAL A 915 -39.98 -23.67 -19.37
CA VAL A 915 -39.48 -24.89 -18.71
C VAL A 915 -40.41 -26.08 -18.96
N LEU A 916 -41.73 -25.87 -18.90
CA LEU A 916 -42.73 -26.90 -19.20
C LEU A 916 -42.70 -27.34 -20.67
N ASP A 917 -42.54 -26.43 -21.63
CA ASP A 917 -42.40 -26.78 -23.05
C ASP A 917 -41.12 -27.58 -23.35
N VAL A 918 -40.02 -27.36 -22.59
CA VAL A 918 -38.84 -28.25 -22.65
C VAL A 918 -39.18 -29.64 -22.11
N LEU A 919 -39.83 -29.74 -20.94
CA LEU A 919 -40.18 -31.03 -20.33
C LEU A 919 -41.15 -31.87 -21.16
N LYS A 920 -42.09 -31.22 -21.85
CA LYS A 920 -43.05 -31.81 -22.80
C LYS A 920 -42.39 -32.66 -23.90
N THR A 921 -41.14 -32.36 -24.26
CA THR A 921 -40.39 -33.13 -25.27
C THR A 921 -39.83 -34.45 -24.74
N HIS A 922 -39.76 -34.64 -23.41
CA HIS A 922 -39.14 -35.80 -22.76
C HIS A 922 -40.19 -36.71 -22.13
N ILE A 923 -40.54 -37.81 -22.82
CA ILE A 923 -41.56 -38.81 -22.41
C ILE A 923 -41.40 -39.26 -20.94
N LYS A 924 -40.16 -39.42 -20.45
CA LYS A 924 -39.83 -39.74 -19.05
C LYS A 924 -40.57 -38.87 -18.02
N TRP A 925 -40.79 -37.60 -18.33
CA TRP A 925 -41.37 -36.60 -17.44
C TRP A 925 -42.81 -36.24 -17.77
N GLN A 926 -43.48 -36.96 -18.67
CA GLN A 926 -44.83 -36.64 -19.13
C GLN A 926 -45.86 -36.56 -17.99
N ARG A 927 -45.73 -37.39 -16.95
CA ARG A 927 -46.56 -37.31 -15.72
C ARG A 927 -46.37 -35.98 -14.99
N LEU A 928 -45.11 -35.58 -14.77
CA LEU A 928 -44.75 -34.36 -14.05
C LEU A 928 -45.14 -33.11 -14.87
N PHE A 929 -44.98 -33.17 -16.19
CA PHE A 929 -45.47 -32.14 -17.10
C PHE A 929 -46.98 -31.94 -16.98
N MET A 930 -47.78 -33.01 -16.98
CA MET A 930 -49.24 -32.91 -16.80
C MET A 930 -49.60 -32.28 -15.44
N GLU A 931 -49.00 -32.78 -14.36
CA GLU A 931 -49.20 -32.31 -12.98
C GLU A 931 -48.98 -30.79 -12.84
N TYR A 932 -47.84 -30.27 -13.30
CA TYR A 932 -47.52 -28.84 -13.20
C TYR A 932 -48.18 -27.98 -14.28
N ASN A 933 -48.54 -28.54 -15.45
CA ASN A 933 -49.33 -27.83 -16.47
C ASN A 933 -50.79 -27.62 -16.01
N GLU A 934 -51.38 -28.56 -15.29
CA GLU A 934 -52.71 -28.39 -14.67
C GLU A 934 -52.68 -27.31 -13.58
N LEU A 935 -51.67 -27.31 -12.70
CA LEU A 935 -51.45 -26.26 -11.71
C LEU A 935 -51.21 -24.88 -12.37
N PHE A 936 -50.39 -24.82 -13.41
CA PHE A 936 -50.14 -23.59 -14.18
C PHE A 936 -51.41 -23.06 -14.84
N GLN A 937 -52.25 -23.93 -15.42
CA GLN A 937 -53.56 -23.55 -15.95
C GLN A 937 -54.54 -23.09 -14.87
N PHE A 938 -54.48 -23.65 -13.66
CA PHE A 938 -55.29 -23.18 -12.54
C PHE A 938 -54.88 -21.76 -12.12
N CYS A 939 -53.60 -21.53 -11.88
CA CYS A 939 -53.06 -20.23 -11.46
C CYS A 939 -53.17 -19.13 -12.53
N THR A 940 -53.26 -19.48 -13.82
CA THR A 940 -53.53 -18.52 -14.91
C THR A 940 -55.03 -18.26 -15.10
N LYS A 941 -55.89 -19.26 -14.94
CA LYS A 941 -57.36 -19.08 -14.97
C LYS A 941 -57.86 -18.20 -13.83
N ALA A 942 -57.32 -18.35 -12.61
CA ALA A 942 -57.68 -17.50 -11.47
C ALA A 942 -57.56 -16.00 -11.79
N LYS A 943 -56.39 -15.57 -12.29
CA LYS A 943 -56.11 -14.17 -12.69
C LYS A 943 -57.05 -13.64 -13.78
N SER A 944 -57.63 -14.51 -14.62
CA SER A 944 -58.61 -14.14 -15.65
C SER A 944 -60.05 -13.96 -15.12
N VAL A 945 -60.33 -14.33 -13.86
CA VAL A 945 -61.62 -14.05 -13.21
C VAL A 945 -61.59 -12.66 -12.55
N ASP A 946 -60.53 -12.36 -11.79
CA ASP A 946 -60.40 -11.07 -11.08
C ASP A 946 -60.42 -9.88 -12.05
N THR A 947 -59.71 -9.99 -13.18
CA THR A 947 -59.64 -8.95 -14.22
C THR A 947 -60.97 -8.70 -14.96
N ASN A 948 -61.97 -9.57 -14.83
CA ASN A 948 -63.32 -9.35 -15.36
C ASN A 948 -64.28 -8.74 -14.30
N MET A 949 -63.85 -8.57 -13.04
CA MET A 949 -64.64 -7.86 -12.02
C MET A 949 -64.28 -6.37 -11.92
N GLU A 950 -63.09 -5.95 -12.34
CA GLU A 950 -62.68 -4.54 -12.29
C GLU A 950 -63.27 -3.67 -13.42
N THR A 951 -63.87 -4.26 -14.47
CA THR A 951 -64.38 -3.52 -15.64
C THR A 951 -65.80 -2.95 -15.49
N ASP A 952 -66.58 -3.37 -14.48
CA ASP A 952 -67.97 -2.92 -14.28
C ASP A 952 -68.09 -1.68 -13.35
N ALA A 953 -66.97 -1.06 -12.97
CA ALA A 953 -66.94 0.11 -12.08
C ALA A 953 -66.31 1.36 -12.73
N VAL A 954 -66.96 2.51 -12.48
CA VAL A 954 -66.49 3.89 -12.79
C VAL A 954 -66.49 4.31 -14.27
N THR A 955 -67.69 4.57 -14.80
CA THR A 955 -67.88 5.57 -15.87
C THR A 955 -68.29 6.93 -15.30
N ALA A 956 -67.33 7.82 -15.00
CA ALA A 956 -67.59 9.21 -14.58
C ALA A 956 -66.41 10.19 -14.85
N ILE A 957 -66.41 10.74 -16.07
CA ILE A 957 -65.72 11.94 -16.63
C ILE A 957 -65.73 13.17 -15.67
N PRO A 958 -64.79 14.17 -15.69
CA PRO A 958 -63.82 14.56 -16.74
C PRO A 958 -62.33 14.84 -16.33
N GLU A 959 -61.54 15.09 -17.39
CA GLU A 959 -60.30 15.89 -17.62
C GLU A 959 -59.97 17.03 -16.60
N ILE A 960 -58.71 17.50 -16.45
CA ILE A 960 -57.83 18.19 -17.43
C ILE A 960 -56.31 17.91 -17.16
N ASP A 961 -55.47 18.11 -18.19
CA ASP A 961 -54.00 17.93 -18.23
C ASP A 961 -53.16 18.75 -17.23
N ALA A 962 -51.98 18.24 -16.84
CA ALA A 962 -50.67 18.76 -17.29
C ALA A 962 -49.42 18.26 -16.51
N GLU A 963 -48.36 17.94 -17.28
CA GLU A 963 -46.91 17.99 -16.98
C GLU A 963 -46.22 17.11 -15.91
N MET A 964 -44.95 16.85 -16.21
CA MET A 964 -43.91 16.19 -15.40
C MET A 964 -43.19 17.20 -14.50
N GLU A 965 -42.68 16.79 -13.33
CA GLU A 965 -41.21 16.66 -13.15
C GLU A 965 -40.80 15.97 -11.84
N LEU A 966 -39.47 15.83 -11.65
CA LEU A 966 -38.78 15.10 -10.59
C LEU A 966 -39.00 15.67 -9.18
N CYS A 967 -38.87 14.79 -8.18
CA CYS A 967 -38.29 15.17 -6.89
C CYS A 967 -37.33 14.10 -6.37
N ALA A 968 -36.19 14.53 -5.82
CA ALA A 968 -35.16 13.66 -5.29
C ALA A 968 -35.32 13.44 -3.77
N SER A 969 -34.94 12.26 -3.29
CA SER A 969 -35.00 11.90 -1.87
C SER A 969 -33.73 12.29 -1.11
N LYS A 970 -33.90 13.02 0.00
CA LYS A 970 -32.92 13.16 1.10
C LYS A 970 -33.66 13.33 2.45
N PRO A 971 -32.98 13.13 3.59
CA PRO A 971 -33.46 12.16 4.57
C PRO A 971 -34.33 12.73 5.69
N VAL A 972 -34.97 11.80 6.40
CA VAL A 972 -35.77 12.05 7.60
C VAL A 972 -34.88 12.37 8.80
N GLU A 973 -35.10 13.53 9.42
CA GLU A 973 -34.84 13.72 10.85
C GLU A 973 -36.13 13.42 11.63
N HIS A 974 -36.04 12.62 12.68
CA HIS A 974 -37.11 12.49 13.68
C HIS A 974 -36.60 12.92 15.04
N SER A 975 -36.94 14.15 15.41
CA SER A 975 -37.13 14.53 16.81
C SER A 975 -38.61 14.46 17.14
N ALA A 976 -38.94 14.05 18.37
CA ALA A 976 -40.29 14.05 18.91
C ALA A 976 -40.23 14.60 20.35
N PRO A 977 -41.14 15.51 20.75
CA PRO A 977 -41.23 16.02 22.12
C PRO A 977 -42.24 15.24 22.96
N ILE A 978 -42.19 15.48 24.28
CA ILE A 978 -42.97 14.87 25.38
C ILE A 978 -42.43 13.50 25.81
#